data_AF-A0A3A4VD05-F1
#
_entry.id   AF-A0A3A4VD05-F1
#
_cell.length_a   1.000
_cell.length_b   1.000
_cell.length_c   1.000
_cell.angle_alpha   90.00
_cell.angle_beta   90.00
_cell.angle_gamma   90.00
#
_symmetry.space_group_name_H-M   'P 1'
#
loop_
_entity.id
_entity.type
_entity.pdbx_description
1 polymer ?
#
loop_
_entity_poly.entity_id
_entity_poly.type
_entity_poly.pdbx_seq_one_letter_code
_entity_poly.pdbx_strand_id
1 'polypeptide(L)'
;MTRTRTFSFSVAAATIIACSLLFAFSNTQIVSAASTLFDDASIVGGGNPGNAVQIRSDASVLPGFGGVRFDDAVGLLFPSLTTLSADFNVTDDSCGGGSPRIQIQIDTDGDTVSNGNIFVYLGPSPSFTGCTTGWQNTGNLIGNADAGRWDFTQLGGPLGTYASAPANVLAGTIRNISIVDDSSWSAAATGGDSEMTTLIDNVVINSTTYEFPPAPPVTVSIAKYVDGVHATTLNAEGLSFPMQSSWDADNIGAGSGSFSLAPATYEAQTASMSSGADYSTNEVLSGASVGESCAEGKPFALVGYSTGDSFASAATSTATTTSPALTNITNDAYIIVWNKDCTPKITVTKFVINDNGGTATTSDFALFIDNATTTSGVATTTTAGTHIVSETNMAGYTATIGGDCDVLGNVVLAAGDNKTCTITNNDIAITAPGVKVTIVKYVGGQHATSLNASSTSFPMASNWDATNLGGAGNGTYNLSTTGFNTLNAYEAVTSDMSSGSDYATNEDTSTSVVGPNCANGQQFMLSGYSTGDTLAQAQLNATTTGSPSFTDITTDKYVIVWNEPCSSTPPTPPGPPTNACATPMIAPAGYTLQNGTPGNNNVTLAPNTMFVGKGGNDKVSGPNGNYIICLGNGNDKVTLGNGDSTIDAGGGNNKVEVGNGDTTIIAGNGNDKVTTGNGDYAIDADGGNNAIETGDGNGTITTGNGNDKITTKDGDHTVDAGGGNNTVQTGDGTQNITTGAGNDKITTGSGNDTVNAGGGNNNVSTDGGNDSITAGNGNDKFNAGAGASDSCSAGGGNNTVLNCEM
;
A
#
# COMPACT_ATOMS: atom_id res chain seq x y z
N MET A 1 -12.58 25.36 -24.11
CA MET A 1 -12.48 23.97 -24.63
C MET A 1 -11.30 23.31 -23.93
N THR A 2 -11.53 22.19 -23.21
CA THR A 2 -10.57 21.11 -22.86
C THR A 2 -9.11 21.50 -22.58
N ARG A 3 -8.46 21.23 -21.44
CA ARG A 3 -8.58 20.19 -20.40
C ARG A 3 -7.66 20.63 -19.23
N THR A 4 -8.10 20.48 -17.98
CA THR A 4 -7.20 20.46 -16.82
C THR A 4 -7.29 19.07 -16.20
N ARG A 5 -6.14 18.39 -16.07
CA ARG A 5 -6.00 17.09 -15.39
C ARG A 5 -5.55 17.35 -13.97
N THR A 6 -6.32 16.87 -13.00
CA THR A 6 -5.88 16.71 -11.61
C THR A 6 -6.11 15.25 -11.25
N PHE A 7 -5.04 14.54 -10.88
CA PHE A 7 -5.08 13.18 -10.36
C PHE A 7 -5.64 13.20 -8.93
N SER A 8 -6.56 12.28 -8.63
CA SER A 8 -6.95 11.95 -7.27
C SER A 8 -7.06 10.44 -7.16
N PHE A 9 -6.30 9.87 -6.23
CA PHE A 9 -6.33 8.48 -5.83
C PHE A 9 -7.71 8.15 -5.22
N SER A 10 -8.39 7.12 -5.72
CA SER A 10 -9.48 6.45 -5.02
C SER A 10 -9.13 4.98 -4.82
N VAL A 11 -9.15 4.58 -3.56
CA VAL A 11 -9.06 3.21 -3.09
C VAL A 11 -10.24 2.42 -3.65
N ALA A 12 -9.96 1.44 -4.51
CA ALA A 12 -10.96 0.53 -5.04
C ALA A 12 -11.22 -0.60 -4.04
N ALA A 13 -12.33 -0.52 -3.31
CA ALA A 13 -12.92 -1.68 -2.66
C ALA A 13 -13.55 -2.55 -3.76
N ALA A 14 -12.85 -3.62 -4.15
CA ALA A 14 -13.35 -4.60 -5.10
C ALA A 14 -14.52 -5.38 -4.48
N THR A 15 -15.72 -5.09 -4.96
CA THR A 15 -16.93 -5.86 -4.67
C THR A 15 -16.81 -7.20 -5.39
N ILE A 16 -16.57 -8.28 -4.63
CA ILE A 16 -16.61 -9.65 -5.15
C ILE A 16 -18.08 -9.98 -5.43
N ILE A 17 -18.42 -10.15 -6.71
CA ILE A 17 -19.71 -10.67 -7.16
C ILE A 17 -19.72 -12.16 -6.79
N ALA A 18 -20.24 -12.48 -5.60
CA ALA A 18 -20.71 -13.82 -5.29
C ALA A 18 -21.99 -14.05 -6.08
N CYS A 19 -21.92 -14.90 -7.11
CA CYS A 19 -23.10 -15.40 -7.81
C CYS A 19 -23.80 -16.41 -6.90
N SER A 20 -24.53 -15.91 -5.90
CA SER A 20 -25.50 -16.70 -5.15
C SER A 20 -26.82 -16.70 -5.93
N LEU A 21 -27.07 -17.79 -6.66
CA LEU A 21 -28.43 -18.13 -7.07
C LEU A 21 -29.24 -18.45 -5.80
N LEU A 22 -29.77 -17.40 -5.17
CA LEU A 22 -30.86 -17.50 -4.21
C LEU A 22 -32.13 -17.81 -4.98
N PHE A 23 -32.41 -19.10 -5.16
CA PHE A 23 -33.79 -19.54 -5.29
C PHE A 23 -34.46 -19.33 -3.93
N ALA A 24 -35.08 -18.17 -3.75
CA ALA A 24 -36.05 -17.97 -2.70
C ALA A 24 -37.29 -18.80 -3.02
N PHE A 25 -37.26 -20.09 -2.69
CA PHE A 25 -38.50 -20.80 -2.40
C PHE A 25 -38.95 -20.30 -1.04
N SER A 26 -39.94 -19.41 -1.04
CA SER A 26 -40.78 -19.22 0.13
C SER A 26 -41.60 -20.50 0.34
N ASN A 27 -40.96 -21.55 0.84
CA ASN A 27 -41.69 -22.61 1.51
C ASN A 27 -42.10 -22.01 2.85
N THR A 28 -43.33 -21.51 2.93
CA THR A 28 -44.06 -21.48 4.18
C THR A 28 -44.07 -22.91 4.70
N GLN A 29 -43.07 -23.25 5.52
CA GLN A 29 -43.06 -24.44 6.35
C GLN A 29 -44.27 -24.29 7.27
N ILE A 30 -45.32 -25.06 6.99
CA ILE A 30 -46.33 -25.34 8.00
C ILE A 30 -45.58 -26.14 9.04
N VAL A 31 -45.26 -25.52 10.17
CA VAL A 31 -44.68 -26.23 11.31
C VAL A 31 -45.75 -27.21 11.79
N SER A 32 -45.63 -28.49 11.43
CA SER A 32 -46.42 -29.56 12.06
C SER A 32 -46.13 -29.54 13.55
N ALA A 33 -47.18 -29.64 14.38
CA ALA A 33 -47.00 -29.71 15.82
C ALA A 33 -46.27 -31.00 16.22
N ALA A 34 -45.46 -30.92 17.27
CA ALA A 34 -44.61 -32.03 17.68
C ALA A 34 -45.44 -33.19 18.24
N SER A 35 -45.23 -34.40 17.71
CA SER A 35 -45.75 -35.64 18.27
C SER A 35 -44.59 -36.52 18.75
N THR A 36 -44.79 -37.26 19.84
CA THR A 36 -43.78 -38.20 20.35
C THR A 36 -44.28 -39.63 20.16
N LEU A 37 -43.52 -40.46 19.45
CA LEU A 37 -43.77 -41.90 19.33
C LEU A 37 -43.26 -42.60 20.60
N PHE A 38 -43.97 -43.63 21.04
CA PHE A 38 -43.54 -44.46 22.17
C PHE A 38 -43.77 -45.94 21.89
N ASP A 39 -42.95 -46.76 22.56
CA ASP A 39 -42.80 -48.19 22.33
C ASP A 39 -42.45 -48.50 20.86
N ASP A 40 -43.08 -49.50 20.23
CA ASP A 40 -42.73 -49.96 18.88
C ASP A 40 -43.33 -49.11 17.75
N ALA A 41 -43.84 -47.92 18.07
CA ALA A 41 -44.40 -46.99 17.10
C ALA A 41 -43.31 -46.39 16.20
N SER A 42 -43.53 -46.39 14.89
CA SER A 42 -42.57 -45.90 13.89
C SER A 42 -43.24 -45.19 12.73
N ILE A 43 -42.53 -44.30 12.05
CA ILE A 43 -43.02 -43.66 10.81
C ILE A 43 -42.76 -44.60 9.64
N VAL A 44 -43.81 -44.91 8.88
CA VAL A 44 -43.75 -45.76 7.69
C VAL A 44 -44.34 -45.03 6.48
N GLY A 45 -43.94 -45.41 5.27
CA GLY A 45 -44.61 -44.97 4.05
C GLY A 45 -46.00 -45.62 3.90
N GLY A 46 -46.96 -44.92 3.30
CA GLY A 46 -48.31 -45.44 3.03
C GLY A 46 -49.49 -44.66 3.64
N GLY A 47 -49.25 -43.45 4.14
CA GLY A 47 -50.28 -42.46 4.50
C GLY A 47 -51.10 -42.00 3.29
N ASN A 48 -52.18 -41.23 3.53
CA ASN A 48 -53.20 -40.89 2.55
C ASN A 48 -53.37 -39.36 2.35
N PRO A 49 -52.41 -38.66 1.70
CA PRO A 49 -51.19 -39.17 1.08
C PRO A 49 -49.93 -38.96 1.93
N GLY A 50 -49.01 -39.93 1.90
CA GLY A 50 -47.64 -39.73 2.40
C GLY A 50 -47.22 -40.80 3.40
N ASN A 51 -46.93 -40.39 4.62
CA ASN A 51 -46.43 -41.24 5.69
C ASN A 51 -47.46 -41.36 6.80
N ALA A 52 -47.42 -42.48 7.51
CA ALA A 52 -48.26 -42.74 8.67
C ALA A 52 -47.40 -43.19 9.85
N VAL A 53 -47.90 -43.00 11.07
CA VAL A 53 -47.38 -43.72 12.24
C VAL A 53 -47.96 -45.12 12.21
N GLN A 54 -47.11 -46.13 12.12
CA GLN A 54 -47.48 -47.50 12.46
C GLN A 54 -47.37 -47.67 13.96
N ILE A 55 -48.50 -47.88 14.62
CA ILE A 55 -48.59 -48.30 16.01
C ILE A 55 -48.74 -49.81 16.02
N ARG A 56 -47.94 -50.48 16.87
CA ARG A 56 -48.03 -51.93 17.09
C ARG A 56 -48.25 -52.20 18.56
N SER A 57 -49.01 -53.24 18.83
CA SER A 57 -49.28 -53.77 20.15
C SER A 57 -49.25 -55.29 20.08
N ASP A 58 -48.51 -55.91 20.99
CA ASP A 58 -48.42 -57.36 21.13
C ASP A 58 -48.63 -57.69 22.61
N ALA A 59 -49.75 -58.32 22.94
CA ALA A 59 -50.10 -58.64 24.33
C ALA A 59 -49.19 -59.71 24.96
N SER A 60 -48.36 -60.38 24.16
CA SER A 60 -47.42 -61.42 24.60
C SER A 60 -46.06 -60.86 25.07
N VAL A 61 -45.77 -59.59 24.78
CA VAL A 61 -44.53 -58.89 25.15
C VAL A 61 -44.86 -57.65 26.00
N LEU A 62 -43.98 -57.28 26.96
CA LEU A 62 -44.19 -56.08 27.79
C LEU A 62 -43.23 -54.94 27.37
N PRO A 63 -43.71 -53.69 27.23
CA PRO A 63 -45.10 -53.25 27.33
C PRO A 63 -45.91 -53.70 26.10
N GLY A 64 -47.09 -54.28 26.34
CA GLY A 64 -47.90 -54.88 25.26
C GLY A 64 -48.76 -53.88 24.50
N PHE A 65 -48.40 -52.60 24.51
CA PHE A 65 -49.13 -51.51 23.86
C PHE A 65 -48.12 -50.50 23.29
N GLY A 66 -48.55 -49.71 22.32
CA GLY A 66 -47.74 -48.64 21.74
C GLY A 66 -48.59 -47.47 21.32
N GLY A 67 -47.96 -46.36 20.91
CA GLY A 67 -48.75 -45.22 20.46
C GLY A 67 -47.98 -43.97 20.08
N VAL A 68 -48.77 -42.92 19.83
CA VAL A 68 -48.31 -41.57 19.51
C VAL A 68 -48.95 -40.55 20.43
N ARG A 69 -48.13 -39.64 20.94
CA ARG A 69 -48.48 -38.62 21.94
C ARG A 69 -48.52 -37.22 21.34
N PHE A 70 -49.48 -36.40 21.76
CA PHE A 70 -49.72 -35.03 21.28
C PHE A 70 -49.83 -34.05 22.46
N ASP A 71 -48.83 -33.18 22.63
CA ASP A 71 -48.64 -32.40 23.86
C ASP A 71 -49.26 -30.98 23.85
N ASP A 72 -49.81 -30.49 22.74
CA ASP A 72 -50.25 -29.10 22.66
C ASP A 72 -51.50 -28.77 23.50
N ALA A 73 -52.26 -29.80 23.92
CA ALA A 73 -53.43 -29.61 24.76
C ALA A 73 -53.12 -29.55 26.27
N VAL A 74 -51.86 -29.73 26.67
CA VAL A 74 -51.48 -29.78 28.08
C VAL A 74 -51.78 -28.43 28.78
N GLY A 75 -52.49 -28.50 29.90
CA GLY A 75 -52.91 -27.35 30.70
C GLY A 75 -54.23 -26.72 30.24
N LEU A 76 -54.80 -27.13 29.11
CA LEU A 76 -56.13 -26.72 28.69
C LEU A 76 -57.21 -27.35 29.58
N LEU A 77 -58.28 -26.60 29.89
CA LEU A 77 -59.46 -27.20 30.51
C LEU A 77 -60.14 -28.16 29.53
N PHE A 78 -60.60 -29.32 29.98
CA PHE A 78 -61.24 -30.31 29.11
C PHE A 78 -62.34 -29.73 28.18
N PRO A 79 -63.26 -28.84 28.65
CA PRO A 79 -64.29 -28.25 27.80
C PRO A 79 -63.78 -27.36 26.66
N SER A 80 -62.51 -26.96 26.68
CA SER A 80 -61.91 -26.13 25.63
C SER A 80 -61.57 -26.91 24.36
N LEU A 81 -61.69 -28.24 24.37
CA LEU A 81 -61.61 -29.05 23.17
C LEU A 81 -62.81 -28.75 22.26
N THR A 82 -62.51 -28.33 21.03
CA THR A 82 -63.47 -27.97 19.98
C THR A 82 -63.45 -28.95 18.82
N THR A 83 -62.28 -29.55 18.55
CA THR A 83 -62.08 -30.56 17.52
C THR A 83 -61.20 -31.68 18.06
N LEU A 84 -61.58 -32.92 17.77
CA LEU A 84 -60.76 -34.11 17.96
C LEU A 84 -61.07 -35.11 16.84
N SER A 85 -60.13 -35.38 15.94
CA SER A 85 -60.32 -36.34 14.85
C SER A 85 -59.00 -37.03 14.47
N ALA A 86 -59.10 -38.21 13.86
CA ALA A 86 -57.95 -38.91 13.29
C ALA A 86 -58.32 -39.63 11.99
N ASP A 87 -57.36 -39.69 11.07
CA ASP A 87 -57.38 -40.63 9.95
C ASP A 87 -56.54 -41.84 10.31
N PHE A 88 -57.16 -43.02 10.25
CA PHE A 88 -56.56 -44.27 10.71
C PHE A 88 -56.89 -45.44 9.78
N ASN A 89 -56.05 -46.47 9.81
CA ASN A 89 -56.25 -47.71 9.08
C ASN A 89 -55.73 -48.87 9.93
N VAL A 90 -56.65 -49.71 10.42
CA VAL A 90 -56.29 -50.94 11.13
C VAL A 90 -55.85 -51.97 10.08
N THR A 91 -54.58 -52.34 10.09
CA THR A 91 -53.97 -53.22 9.10
C THR A 91 -53.80 -54.65 9.57
N ASP A 92 -53.92 -54.88 10.88
CA ASP A 92 -53.89 -56.20 11.49
C ASP A 92 -54.91 -56.28 12.63
N ASP A 93 -55.62 -57.41 12.73
CA ASP A 93 -56.80 -57.62 13.57
C ASP A 93 -57.99 -56.67 13.23
N SER A 94 -58.76 -56.20 14.22
CA SER A 94 -59.88 -55.27 14.04
C SER A 94 -60.08 -54.42 15.29
N CYS A 95 -60.76 -53.29 15.16
CA CYS A 95 -61.13 -52.53 16.34
C CYS A 95 -62.12 -53.32 17.21
N GLY A 96 -61.89 -53.29 18.52
CA GLY A 96 -62.65 -54.05 19.51
C GLY A 96 -61.95 -54.04 20.87
N GLY A 97 -62.68 -54.34 21.94
CA GLY A 97 -62.12 -54.31 23.30
C GLY A 97 -61.64 -52.93 23.76
N GLY A 98 -61.98 -51.86 23.03
CA GLY A 98 -61.58 -50.49 23.34
C GLY A 98 -60.27 -50.04 22.69
N SER A 99 -59.83 -50.65 21.58
CA SER A 99 -58.64 -50.25 20.81
C SER A 99 -58.91 -50.34 19.29
N PRO A 100 -58.33 -49.47 18.42
CA PRO A 100 -57.51 -48.30 18.75
C PRO A 100 -58.37 -47.24 19.43
N ARG A 101 -57.76 -46.48 20.34
CA ARG A 101 -58.46 -45.42 21.09
C ARG A 101 -57.61 -44.17 21.23
N ILE A 102 -58.29 -43.04 21.33
CA ILE A 102 -57.67 -41.83 21.90
C ILE A 102 -57.78 -41.93 23.41
N GLN A 103 -56.67 -41.70 24.09
CA GLN A 103 -56.56 -41.65 25.54
C GLN A 103 -56.25 -40.21 25.95
N ILE A 104 -57.09 -39.63 26.81
CA ILE A 104 -56.91 -38.28 27.35
C ILE A 104 -56.67 -38.38 28.85
N GLN A 105 -55.48 -38.01 29.32
CA GLN A 105 -55.15 -37.94 30.73
C GLN A 105 -55.63 -36.61 31.30
N ILE A 106 -56.41 -36.65 32.37
CA ILE A 106 -56.94 -35.45 33.04
C ILE A 106 -56.42 -35.34 34.48
N ASP A 107 -56.08 -34.13 34.89
CA ASP A 107 -55.87 -33.71 36.27
C ASP A 107 -57.14 -32.96 36.75
N THR A 108 -57.80 -33.49 37.76
CA THR A 108 -59.07 -33.02 38.32
C THR A 108 -58.94 -32.32 39.68
N ASP A 109 -57.77 -32.37 40.32
CA ASP A 109 -57.53 -31.77 41.64
C ASP A 109 -56.46 -30.66 41.64
N GLY A 110 -55.79 -30.44 40.50
CA GLY A 110 -54.86 -29.34 40.26
C GLY A 110 -53.45 -29.59 40.79
N ASP A 111 -53.09 -30.84 41.12
CA ASP A 111 -51.77 -31.20 41.60
C ASP A 111 -50.74 -31.47 40.48
N THR A 112 -51.15 -31.32 39.22
CA THR A 112 -50.39 -31.56 38.00
C THR A 112 -50.11 -33.03 37.68
N VAL A 113 -50.74 -33.96 38.38
CA VAL A 113 -50.72 -35.40 38.13
C VAL A 113 -52.07 -35.83 37.55
N SER A 114 -52.06 -36.77 36.60
CA SER A 114 -53.33 -37.27 36.07
C SER A 114 -54.03 -38.16 37.09
N ASN A 115 -55.32 -37.91 37.35
CA ASN A 115 -56.15 -38.74 38.21
C ASN A 115 -56.86 -39.89 37.47
N GLY A 116 -56.71 -39.98 36.15
CA GLY A 116 -57.31 -41.04 35.32
C GLY A 116 -57.40 -40.66 33.85
N ASN A 117 -57.78 -41.65 33.03
CA ASN A 117 -57.93 -41.49 31.59
C ASN A 117 -59.40 -41.37 31.18
N ILE A 118 -59.64 -40.61 30.12
CA ILE A 118 -60.83 -40.68 29.30
C ILE A 118 -60.46 -41.47 28.06
N PHE A 119 -61.24 -42.50 27.72
CA PHE A 119 -61.06 -43.22 26.46
C PHE A 119 -62.10 -42.78 25.44
N VAL A 120 -61.65 -42.55 24.22
CA VAL A 120 -62.48 -42.21 23.06
C VAL A 120 -62.25 -43.26 21.99
N TYR A 121 -63.26 -44.10 21.77
CA TYR A 121 -63.14 -45.23 20.84
C TYR A 121 -63.22 -44.76 19.39
N LEU A 122 -62.34 -45.27 18.51
CA LEU A 122 -62.30 -44.89 17.10
C LEU A 122 -63.24 -45.70 16.21
N GLY A 123 -63.60 -46.91 16.64
CA GLY A 123 -64.42 -47.84 15.85
C GLY A 123 -65.84 -47.33 15.51
N PRO A 124 -66.57 -48.08 14.66
CA PRO A 124 -67.91 -47.70 14.24
C PRO A 124 -68.94 -47.88 15.37
N SER A 125 -69.83 -46.90 15.52
CA SER A 125 -70.93 -46.89 16.49
C SER A 125 -71.98 -47.96 16.17
N PRO A 126 -72.66 -48.57 17.16
CA PRO A 126 -72.59 -48.31 18.61
C PRO A 126 -71.67 -49.27 19.38
N SER A 127 -71.14 -50.30 18.73
CA SER A 127 -70.33 -51.33 19.38
C SER A 127 -68.82 -51.04 19.36
N PHE A 128 -68.39 -50.03 18.60
CA PHE A 128 -66.99 -49.62 18.40
C PHE A 128 -66.08 -50.80 18.01
N THR A 129 -66.66 -51.76 17.28
CA THR A 129 -66.03 -53.02 16.86
C THR A 129 -66.15 -53.17 15.34
N GLY A 130 -65.23 -53.92 14.71
CA GLY A 130 -65.36 -54.29 13.30
C GLY A 130 -64.92 -53.22 12.30
N CYS A 131 -63.75 -52.64 12.50
CA CYS A 131 -63.19 -51.66 11.58
C CYS A 131 -62.93 -52.30 10.21
N THR A 132 -63.37 -51.62 9.14
CA THR A 132 -63.12 -52.05 7.77
C THR A 132 -61.67 -51.82 7.37
N THR A 133 -61.10 -52.72 6.58
CA THR A 133 -59.76 -52.56 6.01
C THR A 133 -59.69 -51.31 5.13
N GLY A 134 -58.61 -50.53 5.25
CA GLY A 134 -58.40 -49.29 4.49
C GLY A 134 -58.59 -48.03 5.33
N TRP A 135 -58.20 -46.88 4.78
CA TRP A 135 -58.23 -45.59 5.47
C TRP A 135 -59.66 -45.17 5.84
N GLN A 136 -59.83 -44.82 7.12
CA GLN A 136 -61.05 -44.31 7.72
C GLN A 136 -60.80 -42.95 8.36
N ASN A 137 -61.82 -42.08 8.35
CA ASN A 137 -61.81 -40.79 9.02
C ASN A 137 -62.86 -40.81 10.14
N THR A 138 -62.47 -40.46 11.36
CA THR A 138 -63.38 -40.49 12.52
C THR A 138 -64.47 -39.42 12.47
N GLY A 139 -64.30 -38.39 11.64
CA GLY A 139 -64.95 -37.09 11.78
C GLY A 139 -64.53 -36.39 13.08
N ASN A 140 -65.14 -35.23 13.37
CA ASN A 140 -64.97 -34.58 14.67
C ASN A 140 -65.72 -35.37 15.76
N LEU A 141 -64.96 -35.90 16.71
CA LEU A 141 -65.47 -36.68 17.84
C LEU A 141 -66.08 -35.79 18.94
N ILE A 142 -65.73 -34.50 18.97
CA ILE A 142 -66.35 -33.51 19.85
C ILE A 142 -67.75 -33.17 19.31
N GLY A 143 -68.78 -33.30 20.14
CA GLY A 143 -70.17 -33.02 19.77
C GLY A 143 -70.87 -34.11 18.97
N ASN A 144 -70.19 -35.22 18.66
CA ASN A 144 -70.80 -36.41 18.07
C ASN A 144 -71.80 -37.07 19.05
N ALA A 145 -72.89 -37.64 18.51
CA ALA A 145 -74.03 -38.19 19.27
C ALA A 145 -73.95 -39.70 19.55
N ASP A 146 -72.83 -40.36 19.25
CA ASP A 146 -72.63 -41.79 19.45
C ASP A 146 -72.57 -42.13 20.94
N ALA A 147 -73.66 -42.72 21.43
CA ALA A 147 -73.75 -43.16 22.82
C ALA A 147 -72.68 -44.23 23.12
N GLY A 148 -71.86 -43.97 24.14
CA GLY A 148 -70.83 -44.90 24.61
C GLY A 148 -69.45 -44.68 23.99
N ARG A 149 -69.29 -43.72 23.07
CA ARG A 149 -67.99 -43.42 22.45
C ARG A 149 -66.97 -42.85 23.43
N TRP A 150 -67.45 -42.10 24.41
CA TRP A 150 -66.66 -41.49 25.46
C TRP A 150 -66.81 -42.29 26.76
N ASP A 151 -65.70 -42.78 27.28
CA ASP A 151 -65.63 -43.55 28.51
C ASP A 151 -64.98 -42.73 29.62
N PHE A 152 -65.80 -42.31 30.60
CA PHE A 152 -65.38 -41.55 31.77
C PHE A 152 -65.25 -42.41 33.04
N THR A 153 -65.30 -43.74 32.93
CA THR A 153 -65.44 -44.64 34.10
C THR A 153 -64.26 -44.56 35.06
N GLN A 154 -63.04 -44.34 34.57
CA GLN A 154 -61.85 -44.15 35.42
C GLN A 154 -61.91 -42.88 36.27
N LEU A 155 -62.78 -41.92 35.90
CA LEU A 155 -62.95 -40.63 36.57
C LEU A 155 -64.31 -40.53 37.28
N GLY A 156 -64.99 -41.67 37.48
CA GLY A 156 -66.29 -41.76 38.17
C GLY A 156 -67.49 -41.33 37.33
N GLY A 157 -67.34 -41.18 36.01
CA GLY A 157 -68.40 -40.83 35.07
C GLY A 157 -69.00 -42.03 34.31
N PRO A 158 -70.08 -41.81 33.54
CA PRO A 158 -70.70 -42.85 32.73
C PRO A 158 -69.94 -43.09 31.41
N LEU A 159 -70.26 -44.17 30.70
CA LEU A 159 -70.05 -44.20 29.24
C LEU A 159 -71.13 -43.35 28.57
N GLY A 160 -70.76 -42.53 27.58
CA GLY A 160 -71.71 -41.62 26.94
C GLY A 160 -71.12 -40.83 25.77
N THR A 161 -71.49 -39.56 25.68
CA THR A 161 -71.02 -38.62 24.65
C THR A 161 -70.09 -37.58 25.29
N TYR A 162 -69.43 -36.74 24.51
CA TYR A 162 -68.62 -35.63 25.06
C TYR A 162 -69.42 -34.77 26.07
N ALA A 163 -70.72 -34.55 25.81
CA ALA A 163 -71.61 -33.78 26.67
C ALA A 163 -71.96 -34.47 27.99
N SER A 164 -71.69 -35.77 28.16
CA SER A 164 -71.94 -36.50 29.42
C SER A 164 -70.76 -36.46 30.39
N ALA A 165 -69.73 -35.65 30.13
CA ALA A 165 -68.58 -35.51 31.01
C ALA A 165 -69.02 -35.06 32.43
N PRO A 166 -68.56 -35.74 33.50
CA PRO A 166 -68.90 -35.38 34.86
C PRO A 166 -68.23 -34.07 35.29
N ALA A 167 -68.73 -33.43 36.35
CA ALA A 167 -68.31 -32.09 36.76
C ALA A 167 -66.80 -31.98 37.10
N ASN A 168 -66.21 -33.03 37.68
CA ASN A 168 -64.77 -33.10 37.95
C ASN A 168 -63.94 -33.12 36.66
N VAL A 169 -64.43 -33.78 35.60
CA VAL A 169 -63.77 -33.78 34.29
C VAL A 169 -63.93 -32.42 33.61
N LEU A 170 -65.10 -31.80 33.68
CA LEU A 170 -65.33 -30.45 33.12
C LEU A 170 -64.46 -29.38 33.78
N ALA A 171 -64.12 -29.55 35.06
CA ALA A 171 -63.21 -28.68 35.79
C ALA A 171 -61.73 -29.07 35.63
N GLY A 172 -61.44 -30.25 35.06
CA GLY A 172 -60.11 -30.80 34.96
C GLY A 172 -59.29 -30.22 33.82
N THR A 173 -57.97 -30.27 33.98
CA THR A 173 -56.98 -29.88 32.96
C THR A 173 -56.41 -31.09 32.24
N ILE A 174 -56.17 -30.96 30.94
CA ILE A 174 -55.56 -32.00 30.12
C ILE A 174 -54.08 -32.10 30.45
N ARG A 175 -53.59 -33.32 30.64
CA ARG A 175 -52.18 -33.64 30.90
C ARG A 175 -51.51 -34.34 29.73
N ASN A 176 -52.29 -35.02 28.90
CA ASN A 176 -51.82 -35.70 27.71
C ASN A 176 -53.00 -36.11 26.81
N ILE A 177 -52.79 -36.10 25.49
CA ILE A 177 -53.65 -36.77 24.51
C ILE A 177 -52.77 -37.73 23.70
N SER A 178 -53.16 -38.99 23.58
CA SER A 178 -52.44 -39.98 22.78
C SER A 178 -53.38 -40.90 22.02
N ILE A 179 -52.95 -41.46 20.89
CA ILE A 179 -53.60 -42.62 20.27
C ILE A 179 -52.81 -43.85 20.67
N VAL A 180 -53.52 -44.89 21.12
CA VAL A 180 -52.93 -46.10 21.71
C VAL A 180 -53.57 -47.35 21.09
N ASP A 181 -52.70 -48.29 20.70
CA ASP A 181 -53.08 -49.66 20.43
C ASP A 181 -52.79 -50.53 21.65
N ASP A 182 -53.79 -51.30 22.09
CA ASP A 182 -53.74 -52.14 23.27
C ASP A 182 -54.54 -53.43 22.99
N SER A 183 -53.84 -54.41 22.44
CA SER A 183 -54.36 -55.70 21.99
C SER A 183 -54.68 -56.66 23.13
N SER A 184 -54.34 -56.33 24.38
CA SER A 184 -54.62 -57.16 25.55
C SER A 184 -56.13 -57.39 25.78
N TRP A 185 -56.99 -56.57 25.16
CA TRP A 185 -58.45 -56.69 25.16
C TRP A 185 -59.03 -57.19 23.82
N SER A 186 -58.31 -57.11 22.70
CA SER A 186 -58.82 -57.41 21.35
C SER A 186 -59.03 -58.91 21.13
N ALA A 187 -58.11 -59.74 21.65
CA ALA A 187 -58.12 -61.20 21.53
C ALA A 187 -59.39 -61.85 22.12
N ALA A 188 -59.95 -61.28 23.19
CA ALA A 188 -61.14 -61.81 23.84
C ALA A 188 -62.45 -61.43 23.12
N ALA A 189 -62.46 -60.35 22.33
CA ALA A 189 -63.67 -59.77 21.75
C ALA A 189 -63.90 -60.11 20.27
N THR A 190 -62.83 -60.44 19.51
CA THR A 190 -62.91 -60.56 18.04
C THR A 190 -62.29 -61.84 17.46
N GLY A 191 -61.58 -62.64 18.27
CA GLY A 191 -60.98 -63.91 17.82
C GLY A 191 -59.63 -63.77 17.11
N GLY A 192 -58.98 -62.61 17.23
CA GLY A 192 -57.62 -62.33 16.75
C GLY A 192 -56.52 -62.99 17.58
N ASP A 193 -55.26 -62.83 17.17
CA ASP A 193 -54.09 -63.47 17.77
C ASP A 193 -53.44 -62.68 18.92
N SER A 194 -54.04 -61.55 19.32
CA SER A 194 -53.55 -60.63 20.36
C SER A 194 -52.40 -59.73 19.90
N GLU A 195 -52.19 -59.61 18.59
CA GLU A 195 -51.39 -58.55 17.97
C GLU A 195 -52.32 -57.55 17.29
N MET A 196 -51.98 -56.27 17.32
CA MET A 196 -52.75 -55.24 16.62
C MET A 196 -51.81 -54.23 15.99
N THR A 197 -52.09 -53.87 14.73
CA THR A 197 -51.34 -52.85 14.01
C THR A 197 -52.29 -51.81 13.42
N THR A 198 -52.13 -50.56 13.83
CA THR A 198 -52.88 -49.42 13.29
C THR A 198 -51.94 -48.40 12.66
N LEU A 199 -52.26 -47.96 11.45
CA LEU A 199 -51.65 -46.79 10.83
C LEU A 199 -52.46 -45.53 11.18
N ILE A 200 -51.79 -44.46 11.61
CA ILE A 200 -52.37 -43.13 11.83
C ILE A 200 -51.73 -42.14 10.85
N ASP A 201 -52.55 -41.45 10.04
CA ASP A 201 -52.06 -40.52 9.00
C ASP A 201 -51.99 -39.08 9.51
N ASN A 202 -53.11 -38.55 10.00
CA ASN A 202 -53.16 -37.25 10.65
C ASN A 202 -54.11 -37.25 11.86
N VAL A 203 -53.84 -36.33 12.79
CA VAL A 203 -54.68 -36.09 13.96
C VAL A 203 -54.96 -34.61 14.06
N VAL A 204 -56.21 -34.23 14.31
CA VAL A 204 -56.60 -32.84 14.52
C VAL A 204 -57.06 -32.65 15.95
N ILE A 205 -56.41 -31.75 16.67
CA ILE A 205 -56.79 -31.31 18.03
C ILE A 205 -57.00 -29.81 17.98
N ASN A 206 -58.25 -29.36 18.23
CA ASN A 206 -58.67 -27.98 18.03
C ASN A 206 -58.38 -27.48 16.61
N SER A 207 -57.45 -26.53 16.46
CA SER A 207 -57.01 -25.97 15.18
C SER A 207 -55.69 -26.55 14.69
N THR A 208 -55.03 -27.42 15.46
CA THR A 208 -53.73 -28.00 15.14
C THR A 208 -53.90 -29.32 14.40
N THR A 209 -53.25 -29.45 13.24
CA THR A 209 -53.13 -30.71 12.51
C THR A 209 -51.74 -31.29 12.74
N TYR A 210 -51.68 -32.54 13.17
CA TYR A 210 -50.45 -33.31 13.33
C TYR A 210 -50.30 -34.23 12.12
N GLU A 211 -49.22 -34.06 11.37
CA GLU A 211 -48.80 -34.92 10.26
C GLU A 211 -47.46 -35.59 10.59
N PHE A 212 -47.16 -36.73 9.95
CA PHE A 212 -45.98 -37.56 10.24
C PHE A 212 -44.99 -37.68 9.07
N PRO A 213 -44.38 -36.56 8.60
CA PRO A 213 -43.43 -36.61 7.51
C PRO A 213 -42.20 -37.49 7.86
N PRO A 214 -41.50 -38.06 6.86
CA PRO A 214 -40.27 -38.79 7.12
C PRO A 214 -39.24 -37.85 7.75
N ALA A 215 -38.39 -38.38 8.62
CA ALA A 215 -37.27 -37.60 9.14
C ALA A 215 -36.47 -37.00 7.98
N PRO A 216 -36.04 -35.73 8.08
CA PRO A 216 -35.30 -35.10 7.02
C PRO A 216 -34.03 -35.93 6.70
N PRO A 217 -33.65 -36.04 5.42
CA PRO A 217 -32.42 -36.71 5.07
C PRO A 217 -31.22 -35.98 5.68
N VAL A 218 -30.17 -36.74 5.98
CA VAL A 218 -28.94 -36.27 6.60
C VAL A 218 -27.79 -36.29 5.60
N THR A 219 -26.75 -35.50 5.85
CA THR A 219 -25.50 -35.49 5.10
C THR A 219 -24.30 -35.54 6.05
N VAL A 220 -23.17 -36.01 5.54
CA VAL A 220 -21.87 -35.87 6.21
C VAL A 220 -21.00 -34.93 5.40
N SER A 221 -20.55 -33.85 6.04
CA SER A 221 -19.61 -32.88 5.46
C SER A 221 -18.22 -33.09 6.04
N ILE A 222 -17.21 -33.06 5.18
CA ILE A 222 -15.82 -33.36 5.52
C ILE A 222 -14.96 -32.19 5.07
N ALA A 223 -14.16 -31.61 5.96
CA ALA A 223 -13.26 -30.50 5.65
C ALA A 223 -11.82 -30.82 6.03
N LYS A 224 -10.87 -30.31 5.24
CA LYS A 224 -9.43 -30.45 5.50
C LYS A 224 -8.90 -29.25 6.26
N TYR A 225 -8.14 -29.46 7.33
CA TYR A 225 -7.45 -28.40 8.05
C TYR A 225 -5.94 -28.66 8.04
N VAL A 226 -5.15 -27.61 7.84
CA VAL A 226 -3.68 -27.64 7.89
C VAL A 226 -3.22 -26.62 8.92
N ASP A 227 -2.41 -27.05 9.88
CA ASP A 227 -1.87 -26.21 10.97
C ASP A 227 -2.94 -25.40 11.73
N GLY A 228 -4.09 -26.01 11.97
CA GLY A 228 -5.16 -25.39 12.74
C GLY A 228 -6.14 -24.53 11.91
N VAL A 229 -5.90 -24.35 10.61
CA VAL A 229 -6.71 -23.49 9.73
C VAL A 229 -7.32 -24.30 8.60
N HIS A 230 -8.52 -23.91 8.13
CA HIS A 230 -9.15 -24.54 6.97
C HIS A 230 -8.20 -24.51 5.76
N ALA A 231 -8.08 -25.63 5.05
CA ALA A 231 -7.17 -25.77 3.94
C ALA A 231 -7.60 -24.90 2.75
N THR A 232 -6.61 -24.34 2.10
CA THR A 232 -6.70 -23.48 0.93
C THR A 232 -5.62 -23.90 -0.05
N THR A 233 -5.69 -23.44 -1.30
CA THR A 233 -4.64 -23.73 -2.27
C THR A 233 -3.26 -23.29 -1.79
N LEU A 234 -3.18 -22.28 -0.91
CA LEU A 234 -1.92 -21.74 -0.40
C LEU A 234 -1.31 -22.61 0.71
N ASN A 235 -2.03 -22.86 1.81
CA ASN A 235 -1.48 -23.64 2.94
C ASN A 235 -1.45 -25.16 2.68
N ALA A 236 -2.17 -25.66 1.68
CA ALA A 236 -2.10 -27.05 1.25
C ALA A 236 -1.21 -27.26 0.00
N GLU A 237 -0.50 -26.23 -0.45
CA GLU A 237 0.43 -26.28 -1.60
C GLU A 237 -0.22 -26.77 -2.91
N GLY A 238 -1.54 -26.60 -3.04
CA GLY A 238 -2.33 -27.10 -4.16
C GLY A 238 -2.42 -28.63 -4.26
N LEU A 239 -1.96 -29.37 -3.24
CA LEU A 239 -1.96 -30.83 -3.23
C LEU A 239 -3.37 -31.39 -2.93
N SER A 240 -3.62 -32.59 -3.41
CA SER A 240 -4.85 -33.32 -3.15
C SER A 240 -4.65 -34.36 -2.05
N PHE A 241 -5.67 -34.51 -1.20
CA PHE A 241 -5.70 -35.38 -0.04
C PHE A 241 -6.65 -36.56 -0.29
N PRO A 242 -6.13 -37.74 -0.66
CA PRO A 242 -6.94 -38.91 -0.97
C PRO A 242 -7.62 -39.46 0.29
N MET A 243 -8.90 -39.81 0.16
CA MET A 243 -9.76 -40.31 1.23
C MET A 243 -10.40 -41.65 0.82
N GLN A 244 -10.66 -42.51 1.79
CA GLN A 244 -11.48 -43.73 1.65
C GLN A 244 -12.66 -43.67 2.62
N SER A 245 -13.80 -44.20 2.23
CA SER A 245 -15.02 -44.16 3.05
C SER A 245 -15.91 -45.38 2.84
N SER A 246 -16.73 -45.66 3.85
CA SER A 246 -17.83 -46.63 3.78
C SER A 246 -19.10 -46.04 4.39
N TRP A 247 -20.25 -46.49 3.92
CA TRP A 247 -21.56 -45.99 4.34
C TRP A 247 -22.59 -47.10 4.33
N ASP A 248 -23.66 -46.93 5.10
CA ASP A 248 -24.88 -47.75 5.05
C ASP A 248 -26.10 -46.87 5.33
N ALA A 249 -27.06 -46.86 4.40
CA ALA A 249 -28.27 -46.04 4.49
C ALA A 249 -29.38 -46.65 3.62
N ASP A 250 -30.63 -46.65 4.08
CA ASP A 250 -31.75 -47.29 3.39
C ASP A 250 -31.95 -46.79 1.95
N ASN A 251 -31.73 -45.50 1.72
CA ASN A 251 -32.01 -44.87 0.44
C ASN A 251 -30.92 -45.08 -0.63
N ILE A 252 -29.67 -45.35 -0.22
CA ILE A 252 -28.52 -45.53 -1.13
C ILE A 252 -27.80 -46.90 -0.98
N GLY A 253 -28.17 -47.68 0.04
CA GLY A 253 -27.58 -48.97 0.39
C GLY A 253 -26.17 -48.89 1.00
N ALA A 254 -25.68 -50.05 1.47
CA ALA A 254 -24.32 -50.19 1.97
C ALA A 254 -23.26 -50.14 0.84
N GLY A 255 -22.16 -49.43 1.07
CA GLY A 255 -21.10 -49.26 0.07
C GLY A 255 -19.76 -48.76 0.61
N SER A 256 -18.77 -48.68 -0.30
CA SER A 256 -17.47 -48.03 -0.03
C SER A 256 -16.92 -47.36 -1.29
N GLY A 257 -16.05 -46.37 -1.11
CA GLY A 257 -15.50 -45.57 -2.20
C GLY A 257 -14.30 -44.71 -1.83
N SER A 258 -13.66 -44.15 -2.85
CA SER A 258 -12.53 -43.22 -2.70
C SER A 258 -12.86 -41.86 -3.30
N PHE A 259 -12.41 -40.79 -2.66
CA PHE A 259 -12.50 -39.43 -3.17
C PHE A 259 -11.25 -38.64 -2.77
N SER A 260 -11.20 -37.34 -3.03
CA SER A 260 -10.10 -36.51 -2.54
C SER A 260 -10.59 -35.11 -2.15
N LEU A 261 -10.02 -34.57 -1.08
CA LEU A 261 -10.15 -33.15 -0.74
C LEU A 261 -9.10 -32.39 -1.56
N ALA A 262 -9.53 -31.46 -2.41
CA ALA A 262 -8.70 -30.88 -3.46
C ALA A 262 -9.00 -29.38 -3.69
N PRO A 263 -8.18 -28.66 -4.48
CA PRO A 263 -8.35 -27.23 -4.76
C PRO A 263 -9.69 -26.90 -5.42
N ALA A 264 -10.65 -26.47 -4.60
CA ALA A 264 -11.90 -25.78 -4.94
C ALA A 264 -12.52 -25.28 -3.61
N THR A 265 -12.62 -26.20 -2.66
CA THR A 265 -13.12 -25.96 -1.30
C THR A 265 -12.33 -26.72 -0.23
N TYR A 266 -11.53 -27.75 -0.60
CA TYR A 266 -10.99 -28.72 0.36
C TYR A 266 -12.05 -29.35 1.27
N GLU A 267 -13.27 -29.42 0.76
CA GLU A 267 -14.44 -29.98 1.40
C GLU A 267 -15.08 -31.04 0.51
N ALA A 268 -15.74 -32.02 1.11
CA ALA A 268 -16.61 -32.97 0.45
C ALA A 268 -17.89 -33.14 1.27
N GLN A 269 -19.00 -33.40 0.60
CA GLN A 269 -20.28 -33.73 1.24
C GLN A 269 -20.84 -35.00 0.61
N THR A 270 -21.41 -35.88 1.42
CA THR A 270 -22.13 -37.04 0.91
C THR A 270 -23.38 -36.63 0.13
N ALA A 271 -23.91 -37.53 -0.70
CA ALA A 271 -25.30 -37.41 -1.10
C ALA A 271 -26.22 -37.47 0.14
N SER A 272 -27.46 -36.99 0.02
CA SER A 272 -28.48 -37.12 1.05
C SER A 272 -28.72 -38.58 1.41
N MET A 273 -28.58 -38.91 2.69
CA MET A 273 -28.81 -40.24 3.25
C MET A 273 -30.07 -40.23 4.10
N SER A 274 -30.74 -41.38 4.24
CA SER A 274 -31.84 -41.52 5.20
C SER A 274 -31.35 -41.27 6.63
N SER A 275 -32.17 -40.62 7.45
CA SER A 275 -31.90 -40.51 8.89
C SER A 275 -31.75 -41.90 9.50
N GLY A 276 -30.73 -42.10 10.34
CA GLY A 276 -30.29 -43.40 10.85
C GLY A 276 -29.11 -44.03 10.10
N ALA A 277 -28.56 -43.36 9.09
CA ALA A 277 -27.41 -43.84 8.32
C ALA A 277 -26.11 -43.99 9.15
N ASP A 278 -25.23 -44.88 8.70
CA ASP A 278 -23.86 -45.04 9.19
C ASP A 278 -22.86 -44.52 8.15
N TYR A 279 -21.77 -43.87 8.61
CA TYR A 279 -20.72 -43.35 7.74
C TYR A 279 -19.35 -43.37 8.40
N SER A 280 -18.32 -43.82 7.68
CA SER A 280 -16.92 -43.76 8.13
C SER A 280 -15.99 -43.27 7.03
N THR A 281 -14.90 -42.61 7.43
CA THR A 281 -13.90 -42.08 6.49
C THR A 281 -12.50 -42.10 7.08
N ASN A 282 -11.48 -42.22 6.23
CA ASN A 282 -10.08 -42.09 6.59
C ASN A 282 -9.27 -41.47 5.46
N GLU A 283 -8.25 -40.71 5.83
CA GLU A 283 -7.22 -40.25 4.91
C GLU A 283 -6.27 -41.39 4.52
N VAL A 284 -5.87 -41.42 3.26
CA VAL A 284 -4.96 -42.43 2.70
C VAL A 284 -3.51 -41.97 2.86
N LEU A 285 -2.79 -42.61 3.78
CA LEU A 285 -1.41 -42.25 4.15
C LEU A 285 -0.31 -42.89 3.28
N SER A 286 -0.68 -43.81 2.39
CA SER A 286 0.27 -44.46 1.47
C SER A 286 0.62 -43.62 0.24
N GLY A 287 0.03 -42.43 0.10
CA GLY A 287 0.17 -41.53 -1.05
C GLY A 287 1.44 -40.68 -1.04
N ALA A 288 1.50 -39.69 -1.95
CA ALA A 288 2.61 -38.73 -2.03
C ALA A 288 2.44 -37.52 -1.10
N SER A 289 1.19 -37.14 -0.78
CA SER A 289 0.87 -35.89 -0.08
C SER A 289 0.95 -35.99 1.45
N VAL A 290 0.61 -37.14 2.03
CA VAL A 290 0.45 -37.30 3.49
C VAL A 290 1.15 -38.55 3.99
N GLY A 291 1.83 -38.46 5.14
CA GLY A 291 2.34 -39.60 5.92
C GLY A 291 1.77 -39.64 7.35
N GLU A 292 2.17 -40.63 8.14
CA GLU A 292 1.80 -40.69 9.57
C GLU A 292 2.54 -39.64 10.40
N SER A 293 3.72 -39.23 9.95
CA SER A 293 4.52 -38.18 10.60
C SER A 293 5.39 -37.41 9.60
N CYS A 294 5.85 -36.21 10.00
CA CYS A 294 6.79 -35.44 9.19
C CYS A 294 8.14 -36.15 8.96
N ALA A 295 8.47 -37.15 9.78
CA ALA A 295 9.69 -37.93 9.62
C ALA A 295 9.70 -38.78 8.33
N GLU A 296 8.54 -39.01 7.71
CA GLU A 296 8.43 -39.76 6.46
C GLU A 296 8.77 -38.92 5.22
N GLY A 297 9.06 -37.63 5.38
CA GLY A 297 9.45 -36.74 4.28
C GLY A 297 8.31 -36.42 3.30
N LYS A 298 7.07 -36.65 3.71
CA LYS A 298 5.86 -36.20 2.99
C LYS A 298 5.59 -34.73 3.34
N PRO A 299 4.96 -33.94 2.45
CA PRO A 299 4.71 -32.53 2.70
C PRO A 299 3.72 -32.29 3.83
N PHE A 300 2.84 -33.25 4.13
CA PHE A 300 1.92 -33.19 5.26
C PHE A 300 1.95 -34.46 6.11
N ALA A 301 1.59 -34.35 7.38
CA ALA A 301 1.36 -35.48 8.28
C ALA A 301 -0.05 -35.44 8.87
N LEU A 302 -0.69 -36.59 9.00
CA LEU A 302 -1.99 -36.69 9.67
C LEU A 302 -1.83 -36.44 11.17
N VAL A 303 -2.55 -35.46 11.70
CA VAL A 303 -2.67 -35.19 13.15
C VAL A 303 -3.83 -35.99 13.73
N GLY A 304 -4.94 -36.09 12.99
CA GLY A 304 -6.11 -36.87 13.39
C GLY A 304 -7.41 -36.33 12.81
N TYR A 305 -8.52 -36.75 13.40
CA TYR A 305 -9.87 -36.41 12.98
C TYR A 305 -10.67 -35.89 14.17
N SER A 306 -11.59 -34.99 13.90
CA SER A 306 -12.55 -34.51 14.90
C SER A 306 -13.95 -34.44 14.27
N THR A 307 -14.99 -34.53 15.11
CA THR A 307 -16.38 -34.69 14.65
C THR A 307 -17.31 -33.76 15.42
N GLY A 308 -18.38 -33.28 14.78
CA GLY A 308 -19.38 -32.44 15.42
C GLY A 308 -20.68 -32.33 14.61
N ASP A 309 -21.64 -31.61 15.18
CA ASP A 309 -22.92 -31.21 14.56
C ASP A 309 -22.82 -29.95 13.69
N SER A 310 -21.63 -29.33 13.62
CA SER A 310 -21.26 -28.24 12.73
C SER A 310 -19.75 -28.24 12.53
N PHE A 311 -19.23 -27.55 11.50
CA PHE A 311 -17.79 -27.34 11.39
C PHE A 311 -17.20 -26.59 12.60
N ALA A 312 -17.97 -25.69 13.22
CA ALA A 312 -17.53 -24.95 14.40
C ALA A 312 -17.36 -25.88 15.61
N SER A 313 -18.32 -26.76 15.88
CA SER A 313 -18.22 -27.72 16.99
C SER A 313 -17.13 -28.76 16.72
N ALA A 314 -17.04 -29.28 15.50
CA ALA A 314 -15.96 -30.18 15.08
C ALA A 314 -14.57 -29.53 15.27
N ALA A 315 -14.42 -28.24 14.92
CA ALA A 315 -13.16 -27.50 15.06
C ALA A 315 -12.71 -27.31 16.51
N THR A 316 -13.65 -27.28 17.46
CA THR A 316 -13.35 -27.17 18.90
C THR A 316 -13.20 -28.52 19.61
N SER A 317 -13.58 -29.61 18.97
CA SER A 317 -13.49 -30.95 19.55
C SER A 317 -12.06 -31.52 19.44
N THR A 318 -11.67 -32.32 20.44
CA THR A 318 -10.33 -32.92 20.50
C THR A 318 -10.13 -33.91 19.35
N ALA A 319 -9.11 -33.67 18.53
CA ALA A 319 -8.76 -34.58 17.44
C ALA A 319 -8.21 -35.92 17.98
N THR A 320 -8.55 -37.02 17.30
CA THR A 320 -8.03 -38.36 17.58
C THR A 320 -7.46 -38.99 16.33
N THR A 321 -6.46 -39.86 16.44
CA THR A 321 -5.89 -40.57 15.28
C THR A 321 -6.77 -41.71 14.78
N THR A 322 -7.85 -42.04 15.52
CA THR A 322 -8.83 -43.05 15.12
C THR A 322 -9.72 -42.50 14.01
N SER A 323 -9.88 -43.27 12.93
CA SER A 323 -10.80 -42.92 11.85
C SER A 323 -12.25 -42.77 12.35
N PRO A 324 -12.95 -41.70 11.96
CA PRO A 324 -14.36 -41.51 12.32
C PRO A 324 -15.24 -42.66 11.83
N ALA A 325 -16.08 -43.17 12.72
CA ALA A 325 -17.15 -44.11 12.43
C ALA A 325 -18.42 -43.58 13.11
N LEU A 326 -19.23 -42.85 12.34
CA LEU A 326 -20.50 -42.29 12.77
C LEU A 326 -21.59 -43.34 12.55
N THR A 327 -22.40 -43.60 13.58
CA THR A 327 -23.50 -44.57 13.52
C THR A 327 -24.83 -43.91 13.86
N ASN A 328 -25.92 -44.35 13.22
CA ASN A 328 -27.28 -43.88 13.47
C ASN A 328 -27.41 -42.35 13.39
N ILE A 329 -26.95 -41.78 12.28
CA ILE A 329 -26.88 -40.33 12.06
C ILE A 329 -28.30 -39.77 11.88
N THR A 330 -28.78 -38.98 12.83
CA THR A 330 -30.14 -38.40 12.80
C THR A 330 -30.19 -36.93 12.42
N ASN A 331 -29.04 -36.26 12.37
CA ASN A 331 -28.85 -34.88 11.93
C ASN A 331 -27.58 -34.79 11.07
N ASP A 332 -27.41 -33.72 10.29
CA ASP A 332 -26.15 -33.50 9.56
C ASP A 332 -24.93 -33.61 10.48
N ALA A 333 -23.89 -34.28 10.00
CA ALA A 333 -22.65 -34.48 10.75
C ALA A 333 -21.45 -33.91 10.00
N TYR A 334 -20.46 -33.48 10.77
CA TYR A 334 -19.29 -32.76 10.26
C TYR A 334 -18.01 -33.43 10.75
N ILE A 335 -17.08 -33.67 9.84
CA ILE A 335 -15.77 -34.28 10.11
C ILE A 335 -14.69 -33.28 9.68
N ILE A 336 -13.72 -33.04 10.56
CA ILE A 336 -12.50 -32.34 10.20
C ILE A 336 -11.34 -33.33 10.16
N VAL A 337 -10.57 -33.29 9.07
CA VAL A 337 -9.31 -34.01 8.91
C VAL A 337 -8.18 -33.03 9.18
N TRP A 338 -7.44 -33.23 10.26
CA TRP A 338 -6.36 -32.34 10.70
C TRP A 338 -5.01 -32.84 10.22
N ASN A 339 -4.28 -31.98 9.52
CA ASN A 339 -2.92 -32.25 9.10
C ASN A 339 -1.98 -31.15 9.57
N LYS A 340 -0.72 -31.55 9.66
CA LYS A 340 0.40 -30.67 9.94
C LYS A 340 1.22 -30.49 8.67
N ASP A 341 1.61 -29.25 8.37
CA ASP A 341 2.60 -28.95 7.34
C ASP A 341 3.97 -29.42 7.81
N CYS A 342 4.64 -30.21 6.97
CA CYS A 342 5.94 -30.80 7.23
C CYS A 342 7.05 -30.16 6.39
N THR A 343 6.76 -29.10 5.65
CA THR A 343 7.77 -28.34 4.92
C THR A 343 8.57 -27.43 5.87
N PRO A 344 9.91 -27.54 5.88
CA PRO A 344 10.75 -26.65 6.68
C PRO A 344 10.63 -25.20 6.21
N LYS A 345 10.58 -24.26 7.15
CA LYS A 345 10.46 -22.83 6.88
C LYS A 345 11.42 -22.02 7.74
N ILE A 346 11.98 -20.97 7.15
CA ILE A 346 12.72 -19.92 7.85
C ILE A 346 11.99 -18.60 7.69
N THR A 347 11.73 -17.91 8.80
CA THR A 347 11.31 -16.51 8.82
C THR A 347 12.49 -15.64 9.23
N VAL A 348 12.91 -14.71 8.38
CA VAL A 348 13.92 -13.71 8.76
C VAL A 348 13.21 -12.44 9.19
N THR A 349 13.42 -11.99 10.43
CA THR A 349 12.83 -10.75 10.94
C THR A 349 13.90 -9.68 11.08
N LYS A 350 13.75 -8.57 10.35
CA LYS A 350 14.65 -7.43 10.37
C LYS A 350 14.16 -6.36 11.33
N PHE A 351 15.08 -5.89 12.18
CA PHE A 351 14.92 -4.71 13.00
C PHE A 351 15.97 -3.66 12.63
N VAL A 352 15.54 -2.40 12.59
CA VAL A 352 16.43 -1.25 12.45
C VAL A 352 16.19 -0.33 13.63
N ILE A 353 17.26 -0.01 14.35
CA ILE A 353 17.27 0.92 15.47
C ILE A 353 18.04 2.16 14.98
N ASN A 354 17.40 3.32 15.15
CA ASN A 354 17.88 4.63 14.73
C ASN A 354 17.94 5.57 15.96
N ASP A 355 18.56 5.11 17.04
CA ASP A 355 18.59 5.84 18.31
C ASP A 355 19.75 6.87 18.38
N ASN A 356 20.58 6.94 17.34
CA ASN A 356 21.76 7.78 17.23
C ASN A 356 21.79 8.67 15.97
N GLY A 357 20.62 8.94 15.37
CA GLY A 357 20.45 9.88 14.25
C GLY A 357 20.44 9.23 12.86
N GLY A 358 20.52 7.91 12.77
CA GLY A 358 20.29 7.14 11.56
C GLY A 358 18.88 7.30 11.00
N THR A 359 18.70 7.02 9.70
CA THR A 359 17.40 7.14 9.01
C THR A 359 17.03 5.91 8.19
N ALA A 360 17.85 4.85 8.22
CA ALA A 360 17.61 3.64 7.47
C ALA A 360 16.33 2.93 7.94
N THR A 361 15.73 2.19 7.01
CA THR A 361 14.51 1.42 7.16
C THR A 361 14.80 -0.06 6.88
N THR A 362 13.85 -0.95 7.18
CA THR A 362 14.03 -2.39 6.93
C THR A 362 14.29 -2.73 5.47
N SER A 363 13.75 -1.94 4.51
CA SER A 363 13.96 -2.14 3.07
C SER A 363 15.36 -1.79 2.59
N ASP A 364 16.13 -1.02 3.37
CA ASP A 364 17.50 -0.62 2.99
C ASP A 364 18.51 -1.76 3.18
N PHE A 365 18.10 -2.87 3.81
CA PHE A 365 18.90 -4.06 4.06
C PHE A 365 18.32 -5.25 3.30
N ALA A 366 18.98 -5.67 2.22
CA ALA A 366 18.60 -6.89 1.52
C ALA A 366 18.90 -8.11 2.41
N LEU A 367 17.93 -9.01 2.56
CA LEU A 367 18.01 -10.21 3.40
C LEU A 367 18.15 -11.46 2.54
N PHE A 368 18.88 -12.47 3.03
CA PHE A 368 19.13 -13.70 2.30
C PHE A 368 19.00 -14.95 3.16
N ILE A 369 18.56 -16.05 2.54
CA ILE A 369 18.66 -17.45 3.02
C ILE A 369 19.44 -18.21 1.94
N ASP A 370 20.62 -18.75 2.25
CA ASP A 370 21.52 -19.44 1.30
C ASP A 370 21.76 -18.67 -0.02
N ASN A 371 21.91 -17.35 0.08
CA ASN A 371 22.03 -16.39 -1.02
C ASN A 371 20.75 -16.12 -1.84
N ALA A 372 19.63 -16.80 -1.57
CA ALA A 372 18.34 -16.43 -2.13
C ALA A 372 17.73 -15.27 -1.34
N THR A 373 17.28 -14.22 -2.04
CA THR A 373 16.66 -13.05 -1.41
C THR A 373 15.37 -13.44 -0.69
N THR A 374 15.19 -12.94 0.52
CA THR A 374 13.95 -13.10 1.30
C THR A 374 13.41 -11.75 1.79
N THR A 375 12.18 -11.73 2.29
CA THR A 375 11.50 -10.53 2.80
C THR A 375 11.32 -10.64 4.31
N SER A 376 11.56 -9.54 5.02
CA SER A 376 11.42 -9.50 6.47
C SER A 376 10.03 -9.93 6.93
N GLY A 377 9.96 -10.85 7.89
CA GLY A 377 8.73 -11.35 8.50
C GLY A 377 7.94 -12.35 7.65
N VAL A 378 8.46 -12.75 6.47
CA VAL A 378 7.82 -13.72 5.59
C VAL A 378 8.48 -15.09 5.73
N ALA A 379 7.69 -16.11 6.08
CA ALA A 379 8.16 -17.48 6.12
C ALA A 379 8.50 -17.98 4.71
N THR A 380 9.73 -18.43 4.52
CA THR A 380 10.23 -18.96 3.25
C THR A 380 10.44 -20.47 3.39
N THR A 381 9.82 -21.26 2.50
CA THR A 381 10.00 -22.72 2.48
C THR A 381 11.40 -23.09 2.02
N THR A 382 12.05 -24.01 2.74
CA THR A 382 13.39 -24.51 2.46
C THR A 382 13.44 -26.02 2.58
N THR A 383 14.62 -26.61 2.35
CA THR A 383 14.85 -28.03 2.60
C THR A 383 15.16 -28.29 4.07
N ALA A 384 15.13 -29.55 4.51
CA ALA A 384 15.71 -29.90 5.80
C ALA A 384 17.25 -29.85 5.69
N GLY A 385 17.93 -29.40 6.75
CA GLY A 385 19.38 -29.23 6.75
C GLY A 385 19.83 -27.90 7.36
N THR A 386 21.10 -27.57 7.14
CA THR A 386 21.70 -26.32 7.60
C THR A 386 21.51 -25.23 6.54
N HIS A 387 21.05 -24.07 6.97
CA HIS A 387 20.88 -22.86 6.17
C HIS A 387 21.62 -21.69 6.80
N ILE A 388 21.97 -20.70 5.98
CA ILE A 388 22.63 -19.47 6.44
C ILE A 388 21.74 -18.26 6.14
N VAL A 389 21.40 -17.51 7.19
CA VAL A 389 20.70 -16.23 7.12
C VAL A 389 21.72 -15.10 7.14
N SER A 390 21.61 -14.16 6.21
CA SER A 390 22.54 -13.02 6.12
C SER A 390 21.86 -11.78 5.55
N GLU A 391 22.59 -10.67 5.52
CA GLU A 391 22.15 -9.42 4.90
C GLU A 391 23.29 -8.68 4.20
N THR A 392 22.94 -7.65 3.43
CA THR A 392 23.90 -6.65 2.94
C THR A 392 24.24 -5.65 4.04
N ASN A 393 25.52 -5.54 4.39
CA ASN A 393 25.99 -4.55 5.37
C ASN A 393 25.84 -3.12 4.84
N MET A 394 25.47 -2.19 5.73
CA MET A 394 25.39 -0.75 5.45
C MET A 394 26.36 0.04 6.34
N ALA A 395 27.05 1.03 5.77
CA ALA A 395 27.92 1.92 6.52
C ALA A 395 27.11 2.76 7.54
N GLY A 396 27.64 2.92 8.75
CA GLY A 396 26.97 3.65 9.84
C GLY A 396 26.06 2.81 10.73
N TYR A 397 25.91 1.50 10.42
CA TYR A 397 25.11 0.56 11.21
C TYR A 397 25.93 -0.67 11.61
N THR A 398 25.62 -1.23 12.78
CA THR A 398 26.19 -2.51 13.24
C THR A 398 25.10 -3.57 13.30
N ALA A 399 25.29 -4.68 12.60
CA ALA A 399 24.36 -5.81 12.55
C ALA A 399 24.61 -6.80 13.71
N THR A 400 23.54 -7.34 14.28
CA THR A 400 23.57 -8.47 15.23
C THR A 400 22.54 -9.51 14.79
N ILE A 401 22.97 -10.76 14.62
CA ILE A 401 22.10 -11.89 14.26
C ILE A 401 21.76 -12.71 15.52
N GLY A 402 20.53 -13.20 15.60
CA GLY A 402 20.04 -14.05 16.68
C GLY A 402 18.74 -14.77 16.35
N GLY A 403 17.94 -15.07 17.37
CA GLY A 403 16.74 -15.90 17.26
C GLY A 403 17.10 -17.39 17.29
N ASP A 404 16.54 -18.17 16.37
CA ASP A 404 16.93 -19.55 16.11
C ASP A 404 18.29 -19.69 15.39
N CYS A 405 18.80 -18.60 14.82
CA CYS A 405 20.11 -18.55 14.20
C CYS A 405 21.21 -18.30 15.24
N ASP A 406 22.40 -18.86 14.99
CA ASP A 406 23.61 -18.49 15.71
C ASP A 406 24.14 -17.10 15.29
N VAL A 407 25.21 -16.65 15.94
CA VAL A 407 25.81 -15.32 15.68
C VAL A 407 26.42 -15.16 14.28
N LEU A 408 26.62 -16.26 13.55
CA LEU A 408 27.09 -16.28 12.17
C LEU A 408 25.93 -16.46 11.18
N GLY A 409 24.69 -16.55 11.66
CA GLY A 409 23.50 -16.74 10.87
C GLY A 409 23.18 -18.19 10.51
N ASN A 410 23.87 -19.19 11.07
CA ASN A 410 23.54 -20.59 10.78
C ASN A 410 22.29 -21.02 11.55
N VAL A 411 21.42 -21.77 10.88
CA VAL A 411 20.25 -22.43 11.47
C VAL A 411 20.09 -23.83 10.90
N VAL A 412 19.73 -24.80 11.74
CA VAL A 412 19.46 -26.19 11.31
C VAL A 412 17.97 -26.47 11.42
N LEU A 413 17.37 -26.95 10.35
CA LEU A 413 15.96 -27.32 10.25
C LEU A 413 15.78 -28.83 10.12
N ALA A 414 14.88 -29.39 10.91
CA ALA A 414 14.27 -30.68 10.67
C ALA A 414 13.01 -30.55 9.80
N ALA A 415 12.45 -31.68 9.34
CA ALA A 415 11.18 -31.72 8.63
C ALA A 415 10.05 -31.10 9.50
N GLY A 416 9.32 -30.14 8.95
CA GLY A 416 8.23 -29.42 9.61
C GLY A 416 8.66 -28.34 10.61
N ASP A 417 9.94 -28.02 10.69
CA ASP A 417 10.40 -26.89 11.50
C ASP A 417 9.99 -25.55 10.88
N ASN A 418 9.54 -24.63 11.70
CA ASN A 418 9.35 -23.22 11.33
C ASN A 418 10.16 -22.36 12.29
N LYS A 419 11.38 -21.98 11.86
CA LYS A 419 12.35 -21.25 12.68
C LYS A 419 12.40 -19.78 12.33
N THR A 420 12.66 -18.94 13.33
CA THR A 420 12.76 -17.49 13.15
C THR A 420 14.16 -16.99 13.48
N CYS A 421 14.83 -16.41 12.49
CA CYS A 421 16.09 -15.73 12.68
C CYS A 421 15.86 -14.22 12.71
N THR A 422 16.54 -13.52 13.61
CA THR A 422 16.43 -12.06 13.74
C THR A 422 17.74 -11.42 13.30
N ILE A 423 17.65 -10.35 12.52
CA ILE A 423 18.78 -9.46 12.25
C ILE A 423 18.42 -8.07 12.76
N THR A 424 19.22 -7.52 13.66
CA THR A 424 19.03 -6.17 14.22
C THR A 424 20.20 -5.29 13.81
N ASN A 425 19.91 -4.17 13.16
CA ASN A 425 20.92 -3.17 12.86
C ASN A 425 20.67 -1.93 13.70
N ASN A 426 21.65 -1.59 14.55
CA ASN A 426 21.63 -0.35 15.30
C ASN A 426 22.57 0.67 14.64
N ASP A 427 22.15 1.91 14.57
CA ASP A 427 23.01 3.00 14.13
C ASP A 427 24.14 3.25 15.14
N ILE A 428 25.26 3.77 14.65
CA ILE A 428 26.45 3.99 15.47
C ILE A 428 26.42 5.43 16.03
N ALA A 429 26.50 5.57 17.35
CA ALA A 429 26.58 6.83 18.08
C ALA A 429 27.61 7.80 17.50
N ILE A 430 27.14 8.98 17.07
CA ILE A 430 28.00 10.12 16.76
C ILE A 430 28.08 10.97 18.05
N THR A 431 29.26 11.07 18.68
CA THR A 431 29.52 12.06 19.74
C THR A 431 29.20 13.46 19.20
N ALA A 432 28.30 14.20 19.86
CA ALA A 432 27.80 15.49 19.39
C ALA A 432 28.95 16.45 19.03
N PRO A 433 28.96 17.06 17.83
CA PRO A 433 29.95 18.07 17.49
C PRO A 433 29.74 19.31 18.37
N GLY A 434 30.82 19.95 18.81
CA GLY A 434 30.73 21.24 19.48
C GLY A 434 30.14 22.30 18.54
N VAL A 435 29.47 23.31 19.11
CA VAL A 435 28.92 24.43 18.35
C VAL A 435 30.01 25.45 18.05
N LYS A 436 29.95 26.09 16.88
CA LYS A 436 30.90 27.11 16.44
C LYS A 436 30.22 28.44 16.19
N VAL A 437 30.98 29.51 16.38
CA VAL A 437 30.63 30.82 15.84
C VAL A 437 31.59 31.13 14.70
N THR A 438 31.04 31.31 13.50
CA THR A 438 31.76 31.73 12.30
C THR A 438 31.53 33.21 12.08
N ILE A 439 32.60 33.99 11.99
CA ILE A 439 32.59 35.42 11.71
C ILE A 439 33.13 35.62 10.29
N VAL A 440 32.36 36.27 9.44
CA VAL A 440 32.72 36.49 8.03
C VAL A 440 32.69 37.97 7.72
N LYS A 441 33.75 38.48 7.10
CA LYS A 441 33.83 39.90 6.73
C LYS A 441 33.22 40.16 5.37
N TYR A 442 32.35 41.16 5.28
CA TYR A 442 31.84 41.64 4.01
C TYR A 442 32.29 43.07 3.79
N VAL A 443 32.75 43.38 2.57
CA VAL A 443 33.18 44.71 2.14
C VAL A 443 32.46 45.06 0.85
N GLY A 444 31.77 46.21 0.84
CA GLY A 444 30.96 46.63 -0.31
C GLY A 444 29.89 45.59 -0.62
N GLY A 445 29.32 45.02 0.45
CA GLY A 445 28.45 43.85 0.56
C GLY A 445 28.72 42.60 -0.28
N GLN A 446 29.97 42.35 -0.66
CA GLN A 446 30.47 41.03 -1.08
C GLN A 446 31.37 40.44 0.01
N HIS A 447 31.59 39.11 0.00
CA HIS A 447 32.58 38.48 0.88
C HIS A 447 33.95 39.12 0.63
N ALA A 448 34.65 39.48 1.70
CA ALA A 448 35.92 40.20 1.59
C ALA A 448 37.02 39.34 0.94
N THR A 449 37.73 39.94 0.00
CA THR A 449 38.89 39.39 -0.70
C THR A 449 40.04 40.39 -0.62
N SER A 450 41.25 39.97 -0.98
CA SER A 450 42.40 40.87 -1.06
C SER A 450 42.16 42.07 -2.00
N LEU A 451 41.28 41.92 -2.99
CA LEU A 451 40.91 42.96 -3.95
C LEU A 451 39.93 43.98 -3.36
N ASN A 452 38.73 43.55 -2.92
CA ASN A 452 37.69 44.48 -2.45
C ASN A 452 38.00 45.09 -1.07
N ALA A 453 38.78 44.40 -0.24
CA ALA A 453 39.24 44.89 1.05
C ALA A 453 40.59 45.63 0.97
N SER A 454 41.14 45.84 -0.24
CA SER A 454 42.46 46.48 -0.43
C SER A 454 43.59 45.81 0.39
N SER A 455 43.49 44.50 0.60
CA SER A 455 44.39 43.69 1.44
C SER A 455 44.51 44.17 2.89
N THR A 456 43.52 44.92 3.38
CA THR A 456 43.50 45.50 4.73
C THR A 456 43.19 44.44 5.79
N SER A 457 43.66 44.64 7.02
CA SER A 457 43.38 43.79 8.18
C SER A 457 42.38 44.48 9.12
N PHE A 458 41.29 43.79 9.46
CA PHE A 458 40.20 44.34 10.28
C PHE A 458 40.28 43.83 11.72
N PRO A 459 40.52 44.71 12.72
CA PRO A 459 40.65 44.32 14.11
C PRO A 459 39.29 44.05 14.77
N MET A 460 39.22 42.93 15.50
CA MET A 460 38.03 42.42 16.17
C MET A 460 38.29 42.19 17.66
N ALA A 461 37.24 42.30 18.46
CA ALA A 461 37.20 41.91 19.86
C ALA A 461 36.08 40.88 20.11
N SER A 462 36.26 40.02 21.10
CA SER A 462 35.29 39.00 21.48
C SER A 462 35.29 38.71 22.98
N ASN A 463 34.13 38.34 23.50
CA ASN A 463 33.94 37.79 24.84
C ASN A 463 33.20 36.45 24.71
N TRP A 464 33.50 35.48 25.56
CA TRP A 464 32.83 34.19 25.58
C TRP A 464 32.67 33.66 27.00
N ASP A 465 31.71 32.75 27.19
CA ASP A 465 31.66 31.84 28.34
C ASP A 465 31.36 30.43 27.83
N ALA A 466 32.40 29.61 27.76
CA ALA A 466 32.33 28.25 27.25
C ALA A 466 33.15 27.33 28.16
N THR A 467 32.48 26.35 28.77
CA THR A 467 33.10 25.50 29.81
C THR A 467 34.31 24.73 29.27
N ASN A 468 34.23 24.27 28.03
CA ASN A 468 35.31 23.55 27.36
C ASN A 468 36.47 24.45 26.86
N LEU A 469 36.30 25.77 26.88
CA LEU A 469 37.35 26.77 26.61
C LEU A 469 37.89 27.44 27.88
N GLY A 470 37.58 26.89 29.07
CA GLY A 470 38.06 27.41 30.35
C GLY A 470 37.12 28.41 31.04
N GLY A 471 35.87 28.55 30.58
CA GLY A 471 34.85 29.45 31.14
C GLY A 471 34.88 30.86 30.53
N ALA A 472 34.44 31.85 31.29
CA ALA A 472 34.34 33.23 30.85
C ALA A 472 35.71 33.88 30.51
N GLY A 473 35.81 34.46 29.32
CA GLY A 473 37.05 35.08 28.80
C GLY A 473 36.82 36.19 27.78
N ASN A 474 37.90 36.88 27.41
CA ASN A 474 37.92 37.90 26.35
C ASN A 474 39.20 37.85 25.50
N GLY A 475 39.16 38.42 24.30
CA GLY A 475 40.29 38.42 23.38
C GLY A 475 40.12 39.34 22.17
N THR A 476 41.21 39.52 21.42
CA THR A 476 41.24 40.27 20.16
C THR A 476 41.86 39.43 19.04
N TYR A 477 41.41 39.65 17.81
CA TYR A 477 41.88 38.95 16.61
C TYR A 477 41.70 39.83 15.37
N ASN A 478 42.20 39.39 14.21
CA ASN A 478 42.08 40.13 12.95
C ASN A 478 41.41 39.28 11.87
N LEU A 479 40.51 39.89 11.09
CA LEU A 479 40.05 39.34 9.81
C LEU A 479 40.94 39.91 8.69
N SER A 480 41.69 39.06 8.01
CA SER A 480 42.71 39.46 7.02
C SER A 480 42.84 38.41 5.90
N THR A 481 43.74 38.61 4.94
CA THR A 481 43.95 37.69 3.80
C THR A 481 44.29 36.23 4.17
N THR A 482 44.64 35.95 5.43
CA THR A 482 44.94 34.59 5.91
C THR A 482 43.88 34.01 6.85
N GLY A 483 42.81 34.75 7.15
CA GLY A 483 41.80 34.36 8.14
C GLY A 483 42.35 34.26 9.58
N PHE A 484 41.50 33.84 10.52
CA PHE A 484 41.87 33.51 11.90
C PHE A 484 41.28 32.16 12.31
N ASN A 485 42.13 31.18 12.63
CA ASN A 485 41.74 29.78 12.87
C ASN A 485 40.96 29.13 11.70
N THR A 486 41.14 29.64 10.48
CA THR A 486 40.58 29.11 9.22
C THR A 486 41.59 29.34 8.08
N LEU A 487 41.48 28.56 7.00
CA LEU A 487 42.25 28.75 5.77
C LEU A 487 41.63 29.80 4.83
N ASN A 488 40.38 30.19 5.10
CA ASN A 488 39.66 31.17 4.29
C ASN A 488 40.05 32.59 4.69
N ALA A 489 40.41 33.39 3.70
CA ALA A 489 40.67 34.81 3.88
C ALA A 489 39.43 35.49 4.49
N TYR A 490 39.67 36.41 5.42
CA TYR A 490 38.67 37.28 6.02
C TYR A 490 37.55 36.61 6.82
N GLU A 491 37.79 35.37 7.23
CA GLU A 491 36.92 34.60 8.12
C GLU A 491 37.62 34.34 9.47
N ALA A 492 36.82 34.14 10.51
CA ALA A 492 37.25 33.58 11.77
C ALA A 492 36.26 32.53 12.24
N VAL A 493 36.75 31.44 12.82
CA VAL A 493 35.89 30.41 13.41
C VAL A 493 36.37 30.13 14.82
N THR A 494 35.45 30.06 15.77
CA THR A 494 35.79 29.60 17.12
C THR A 494 36.26 28.15 17.08
N SER A 495 37.07 27.74 18.05
CA SER A 495 37.17 26.31 18.37
C SER A 495 35.79 25.79 18.77
N ASP A 496 35.61 24.46 18.72
CA ASP A 496 34.39 23.81 19.19
C ASP A 496 34.04 24.29 20.60
N MET A 497 32.85 24.84 20.78
CA MET A 497 32.32 25.23 22.09
C MET A 497 31.27 24.20 22.55
N SER A 498 31.15 24.02 23.85
CA SER A 498 30.06 23.21 24.42
C SER A 498 28.71 23.82 24.06
N SER A 499 27.70 22.98 23.73
CA SER A 499 26.32 23.47 23.61
C SER A 499 25.89 24.16 24.90
N GLY A 500 25.23 25.30 24.78
CA GLY A 500 24.85 26.21 25.86
C GLY A 500 25.88 27.28 26.21
N SER A 501 26.92 27.47 25.38
CA SER A 501 27.92 28.53 25.58
C SER A 501 27.40 29.90 25.16
N ASP A 502 27.99 30.96 25.72
CA ASP A 502 27.72 32.34 25.34
C ASP A 502 28.89 32.92 24.52
N TYR A 503 28.59 33.74 23.51
CA TYR A 503 29.62 34.37 22.68
C TYR A 503 29.18 35.73 22.15
N ALA A 504 30.07 36.71 22.22
CA ALA A 504 29.86 38.04 21.67
C ALA A 504 31.10 38.52 20.91
N THR A 505 30.91 39.32 19.86
CA THR A 505 32.02 39.89 19.09
C THR A 505 31.66 41.25 18.49
N ASN A 506 32.66 42.10 18.27
CA ASN A 506 32.52 43.37 17.60
C ASN A 506 33.81 43.76 16.86
N GLU A 507 33.67 44.53 15.79
CA GLU A 507 34.78 45.21 15.13
C GLU A 507 35.24 46.41 15.97
N ASP A 508 36.56 46.63 16.02
CA ASP A 508 37.15 47.80 16.66
C ASP A 508 37.17 49.00 15.70
N THR A 509 36.19 49.89 15.89
CA THR A 509 36.01 51.12 15.10
C THR A 509 36.84 52.31 15.57
N SER A 510 37.76 52.12 16.54
CA SER A 510 38.64 53.18 17.03
C SER A 510 39.93 53.33 16.22
N THR A 511 40.07 52.54 15.14
CA THR A 511 41.30 52.44 14.35
C THR A 511 41.33 53.37 13.15
N SER A 512 42.50 53.50 12.52
CA SER A 512 42.69 54.24 11.27
C SER A 512 42.13 53.49 10.04
N VAL A 513 41.73 52.23 10.19
CA VAL A 513 41.26 51.35 9.11
C VAL A 513 39.75 51.43 8.93
N VAL A 514 39.01 51.30 10.04
CA VAL A 514 37.56 51.31 10.06
C VAL A 514 37.04 52.31 11.08
N GLY A 515 35.98 53.03 10.75
CA GLY A 515 35.28 53.86 11.73
C GLY A 515 33.79 54.00 11.50
N PRO A 516 33.13 54.81 12.34
CA PRO A 516 31.67 54.86 12.36
C PRO A 516 31.05 55.67 11.22
N ASN A 517 31.77 56.60 10.58
CA ASN A 517 31.19 57.54 9.59
C ASN A 517 32.22 58.08 8.56
N CYS A 518 33.25 57.32 8.20
CA CYS A 518 34.32 57.79 7.30
C CYS A 518 35.02 59.10 7.72
N ALA A 519 34.86 59.52 8.98
CA ALA A 519 35.07 60.91 9.41
C ALA A 519 36.55 61.33 9.51
N ASN A 520 37.48 60.37 9.48
CA ASN A 520 38.91 60.59 9.71
C ASN A 520 39.82 59.96 8.65
N GLY A 521 39.38 59.90 7.38
CA GLY A 521 40.17 59.27 6.31
C GLY A 521 40.29 57.75 6.42
N GLN A 522 39.38 57.13 7.16
CA GLN A 522 39.26 55.68 7.30
C GLN A 522 38.87 55.08 5.95
N GLN A 523 39.49 53.94 5.62
CA GLN A 523 39.29 53.27 4.33
C GLN A 523 37.90 52.65 4.23
N PHE A 524 37.38 52.19 5.37
CA PHE A 524 36.09 51.53 5.48
C PHE A 524 35.26 52.12 6.61
N MET A 525 33.96 51.99 6.52
CA MET A 525 33.00 52.30 7.56
C MET A 525 32.26 51.03 7.96
N LEU A 526 32.08 50.81 9.27
CA LEU A 526 31.24 49.72 9.76
C LEU A 526 29.77 50.10 9.53
N SER A 527 29.08 49.33 8.70
CA SER A 527 27.64 49.48 8.40
C SER A 527 26.77 48.69 9.37
N GLY A 528 27.34 47.66 10.02
CA GLY A 528 26.69 46.90 11.09
C GLY A 528 26.93 45.41 10.97
N TYR A 529 26.07 44.63 11.61
CA TYR A 529 26.16 43.18 11.67
C TYR A 529 24.83 42.53 11.31
N SER A 530 24.89 41.38 10.65
CA SER A 530 23.76 40.47 10.57
C SER A 530 24.16 39.11 11.14
N THR A 531 23.19 38.40 11.70
CA THR A 531 23.43 37.13 12.38
C THR A 531 22.43 36.08 11.91
N GLY A 532 22.81 34.81 12.00
CA GLY A 532 21.94 33.69 11.66
C GLY A 532 22.56 32.36 12.07
N ASP A 533 21.81 31.27 11.92
CA ASP A 533 22.29 29.92 12.25
C ASP A 533 23.03 29.26 11.07
N THR A 534 22.96 29.90 9.90
CA THR A 534 23.76 29.58 8.71
C THR A 534 24.27 30.86 8.06
N LEU A 535 25.32 30.76 7.23
CA LEU A 535 25.81 31.91 6.46
C LEU A 535 24.71 32.49 5.56
N ALA A 536 23.94 31.64 4.87
CA ALA A 536 22.83 32.06 4.02
C ALA A 536 21.75 32.82 4.78
N GLN A 537 21.41 32.39 5.99
CA GLN A 537 20.45 33.09 6.84
C GLN A 537 21.00 34.43 7.33
N ALA A 538 22.27 34.47 7.73
CA ALA A 538 22.93 35.72 8.11
C ALA A 538 22.99 36.72 6.94
N GLN A 539 23.17 36.26 5.69
CA GLN A 539 23.14 37.11 4.48
C GLN A 539 21.75 37.70 4.19
N LEU A 540 20.67 37.02 4.58
CA LEU A 540 19.29 37.48 4.35
C LEU A 540 18.72 38.33 5.49
N ASN A 541 19.25 38.17 6.71
CA ASN A 541 18.75 38.86 7.91
C ASN A 541 19.16 40.34 7.92
N ALA A 542 18.29 41.18 8.49
CA ALA A 542 18.49 42.63 8.55
C ALA A 542 19.76 43.02 9.32
N THR A 543 20.49 44.01 8.78
CA THR A 543 21.69 44.57 9.42
C THR A 543 21.31 45.42 10.63
N THR A 544 22.04 45.23 11.73
CA THR A 544 21.88 45.98 13.00
C THR A 544 23.19 46.66 13.40
N THR A 545 23.12 47.79 14.10
CA THR A 545 24.30 48.51 14.58
C THR A 545 24.80 48.04 15.95
N GLY A 546 24.06 47.15 16.61
CA GLY A 546 24.45 46.57 17.89
C GLY A 546 25.45 45.44 17.71
N SER A 547 26.44 45.36 18.58
CA SER A 547 27.40 44.24 18.58
C SER A 547 26.70 42.90 18.80
N PRO A 548 26.95 41.89 17.96
CA PRO A 548 26.42 40.55 18.12
C PRO A 548 26.77 39.94 19.48
N SER A 549 25.75 39.42 20.14
CA SER A 549 25.87 38.65 21.38
C SER A 549 24.85 37.52 21.34
N PHE A 550 25.32 36.31 21.62
CA PHE A 550 24.50 35.11 21.71
C PHE A 550 24.64 34.52 23.11
N THR A 551 23.52 34.05 23.64
CA THR A 551 23.47 33.32 24.89
C THR A 551 22.90 31.93 24.65
N ASP A 552 23.36 30.93 25.39
CA ASP A 552 22.86 29.56 25.35
C ASP A 552 22.87 28.96 23.93
N ILE A 553 24.04 29.02 23.27
CA ILE A 553 24.21 28.60 21.87
C ILE A 553 24.08 27.07 21.77
N THR A 554 23.03 26.60 21.10
CA THR A 554 22.75 25.17 20.87
C THR A 554 22.96 24.73 19.41
N THR A 555 23.19 25.68 18.51
CA THR A 555 23.45 25.50 17.09
C THR A 555 24.58 26.42 16.65
N ASP A 556 25.28 26.10 15.56
CA ASP A 556 26.27 27.01 14.99
C ASP A 556 25.66 28.40 14.73
N LYS A 557 26.47 29.44 14.94
CA LYS A 557 26.07 30.82 14.64
C LYS A 557 27.02 31.42 13.62
N TYR A 558 26.46 32.26 12.78
CA TYR A 558 27.17 33.03 11.78
C TYR A 558 26.96 34.51 12.07
N VAL A 559 28.06 35.25 12.09
CA VAL A 559 28.10 36.71 12.21
C VAL A 559 28.69 37.25 10.92
N ILE A 560 27.94 38.07 10.20
CA ILE A 560 28.50 38.86 9.11
C ILE A 560 28.80 40.25 9.62
N VAL A 561 30.05 40.67 9.45
CA VAL A 561 30.49 42.04 9.74
C VAL A 561 30.47 42.83 8.44
N TRP A 562 29.53 43.77 8.31
CA TRP A 562 29.32 44.54 7.08
C TRP A 562 30.10 45.84 7.13
N ASN A 563 31.08 45.97 6.24
CA ASN A 563 31.76 47.22 6.03
C ASN A 563 31.47 47.75 4.63
N GLU A 564 31.34 49.05 4.54
CA GLU A 564 31.32 49.73 3.26
C GLU A 564 32.66 50.44 3.06
N PRO A 565 33.28 50.35 1.87
CA PRO A 565 34.31 51.30 1.50
C PRO A 565 33.74 52.69 1.71
N CYS A 566 34.58 53.62 2.17
CA CYS A 566 34.21 55.03 2.26
C CYS A 566 34.09 55.64 0.84
N SER A 567 33.01 55.26 0.16
CA SER A 567 32.49 55.46 -1.21
C SER A 567 33.48 55.42 -2.40
N SER A 568 33.11 54.81 -3.54
CA SER A 568 31.72 54.60 -4.01
C SER A 568 31.53 53.36 -4.90
N THR A 569 30.83 52.30 -4.44
CA THR A 569 29.51 51.80 -4.93
C THR A 569 29.16 50.38 -4.38
N PRO A 570 27.86 50.00 -4.19
CA PRO A 570 27.38 48.80 -3.46
C PRO A 570 27.30 47.47 -4.28
N PRO A 571 27.07 46.28 -3.66
CA PRO A 571 27.15 44.93 -4.27
C PRO A 571 25.96 44.49 -5.15
N THR A 572 26.24 43.52 -6.02
CA THR A 572 25.37 42.94 -7.07
C THR A 572 24.36 41.87 -6.60
N PRO A 573 23.15 41.83 -7.21
CA PRO A 573 22.12 40.79 -7.01
C PRO A 573 22.50 39.38 -7.51
N PRO A 574 21.73 38.31 -7.15
CA PRO A 574 21.93 36.95 -7.67
C PRO A 574 21.86 36.90 -9.21
N GLY A 575 22.76 36.11 -9.80
CA GLY A 575 22.86 35.92 -11.24
C GLY A 575 21.56 35.37 -11.86
N PRO A 576 21.17 35.83 -13.05
CA PRO A 576 19.96 35.39 -13.72
C PRO A 576 20.07 33.92 -14.17
N PRO A 577 18.93 33.21 -14.40
CA PRO A 577 18.92 31.81 -14.80
C PRO A 577 19.56 31.59 -16.18
N THR A 578 19.97 30.36 -16.48
CA THR A 578 20.59 29.99 -17.77
C THR A 578 19.65 30.06 -18.97
N ASN A 579 18.32 30.17 -18.76
CA ASN A 579 17.33 30.41 -19.81
C ASN A 579 16.22 31.33 -19.28
N ALA A 580 15.94 32.43 -19.99
CA ALA A 580 14.97 33.45 -19.57
C ALA A 580 13.50 32.98 -19.62
N CYS A 581 13.18 32.00 -20.46
CA CYS A 581 11.84 31.44 -20.64
C CYS A 581 11.62 30.12 -19.88
N ALA A 582 12.52 29.71 -18.98
CA ALA A 582 12.37 28.47 -18.21
C ALA A 582 11.10 28.46 -17.33
N THR A 583 10.38 27.34 -17.30
CA THR A 583 9.15 27.20 -16.50
C THR A 583 9.46 26.81 -15.04
N PRO A 584 8.77 27.40 -14.05
CA PRO A 584 7.70 28.39 -14.18
C PRO A 584 8.25 29.81 -14.32
N MET A 585 7.65 30.64 -15.19
CA MET A 585 8.00 32.05 -15.46
C MET A 585 7.73 32.95 -14.23
N ILE A 586 8.47 32.70 -13.15
CA ILE A 586 8.40 33.36 -11.87
C ILE A 586 9.69 34.17 -11.75
N ALA A 587 9.56 35.45 -11.41
CA ALA A 587 10.73 36.29 -11.18
C ALA A 587 11.57 35.71 -10.02
N PRO A 588 12.88 35.49 -10.23
CA PRO A 588 13.80 35.11 -9.15
C PRO A 588 13.82 36.15 -8.04
N ALA A 589 14.31 35.74 -6.86
CA ALA A 589 14.48 36.67 -5.74
C ALA A 589 15.32 37.89 -6.17
N GLY A 590 14.81 39.09 -5.92
CA GLY A 590 15.43 40.35 -6.34
C GLY A 590 14.93 40.92 -7.67
N TYR A 591 14.14 40.18 -8.45
CA TYR A 591 13.57 40.66 -9.72
C TYR A 591 12.09 41.04 -9.61
N THR A 592 11.69 42.10 -10.29
CA THR A 592 10.28 42.49 -10.48
C THR A 592 9.74 41.86 -11.76
N LEU A 593 8.63 41.11 -11.69
CA LEU A 593 7.97 40.56 -12.87
C LEU A 593 7.12 41.63 -13.58
N GLN A 594 7.38 41.86 -14.86
CA GLN A 594 6.60 42.71 -15.75
C GLN A 594 6.09 41.91 -16.96
N ASN A 595 4.77 41.80 -17.08
CA ASN A 595 4.13 41.10 -18.19
C ASN A 595 3.71 42.06 -19.31
N GLY A 596 4.11 41.72 -20.53
CA GLY A 596 3.65 42.30 -21.78
C GLY A 596 2.24 41.87 -22.18
N THR A 597 1.77 42.50 -23.25
CA THR A 597 0.51 42.18 -23.95
C THR A 597 0.81 41.42 -25.23
N PRO A 598 -0.07 40.50 -25.69
CA PRO A 598 0.12 39.86 -26.99
C PRO A 598 0.29 40.89 -28.12
N GLY A 599 1.29 40.70 -28.99
CA GLY A 599 1.64 41.62 -30.07
C GLY A 599 2.67 42.66 -29.65
N ASN A 600 3.05 43.56 -30.57
CA ASN A 600 4.19 44.46 -30.41
C ASN A 600 4.13 45.32 -29.12
N ASN A 601 5.10 45.16 -28.25
CA ASN A 601 5.31 45.96 -27.04
C ASN A 601 6.41 47.00 -27.27
N ASN A 602 6.30 48.16 -26.62
CA ASN A 602 7.37 49.16 -26.58
C ASN A 602 7.56 49.59 -25.12
N VAL A 603 8.60 49.07 -24.49
CA VAL A 603 8.77 49.10 -23.03
C VAL A 603 10.17 49.58 -22.64
N THR A 604 10.21 50.36 -21.56
CA THR A 604 11.45 50.69 -20.85
C THR A 604 11.36 50.09 -19.45
N LEU A 605 12.30 49.21 -19.12
CA LEU A 605 12.35 48.45 -17.87
C LEU A 605 13.11 49.22 -16.79
N ALA A 606 12.71 49.02 -15.53
CA ALA A 606 13.52 49.42 -14.37
C ALA A 606 14.64 48.39 -14.11
N PRO A 607 15.73 48.71 -13.39
CA PRO A 607 16.73 47.73 -12.99
C PRO A 607 16.11 46.53 -12.25
N ASN A 608 16.70 45.35 -12.40
CA ASN A 608 16.26 44.09 -11.77
C ASN A 608 14.81 43.72 -12.17
N THR A 609 14.54 43.66 -13.47
CA THR A 609 13.21 43.33 -14.02
C THR A 609 13.25 42.05 -14.84
N MET A 610 12.27 41.18 -14.62
CA MET A 610 11.92 40.08 -15.52
C MET A 610 10.79 40.53 -16.45
N PHE A 611 11.00 40.58 -17.76
CA PHE A 611 10.01 40.96 -18.76
C PHE A 611 9.55 39.78 -19.62
N VAL A 612 8.23 39.69 -19.86
CA VAL A 612 7.61 38.63 -20.67
C VAL A 612 6.75 39.24 -21.78
N GLY A 613 7.22 39.22 -23.03
CA GLY A 613 6.61 39.91 -24.20
C GLY A 613 5.35 39.25 -24.77
N LYS A 614 5.31 37.91 -24.84
CA LYS A 614 4.21 37.10 -25.43
C LYS A 614 4.08 37.25 -26.96
N GLY A 615 5.19 37.47 -27.65
CA GLY A 615 5.34 37.55 -29.09
C GLY A 615 4.83 38.85 -29.72
N GLY A 616 5.09 39.02 -31.02
CA GLY A 616 5.01 40.32 -31.70
C GLY A 616 6.39 40.96 -31.80
N ASN A 617 6.52 42.04 -32.56
CA ASN A 617 7.79 42.76 -32.72
C ASN A 617 7.99 43.75 -31.57
N ASP A 618 8.66 43.31 -30.53
CA ASP A 618 8.86 44.01 -29.28
C ASP A 618 10.07 44.95 -29.31
N LYS A 619 9.97 46.06 -28.60
CA LYS A 619 11.06 47.01 -28.35
C LYS A 619 11.26 47.16 -26.85
N VAL A 620 12.33 46.57 -26.34
CA VAL A 620 12.69 46.58 -24.93
C VAL A 620 13.93 47.43 -24.72
N SER A 621 13.88 48.34 -23.75
CA SER A 621 15.01 49.17 -23.36
C SER A 621 15.19 49.20 -21.85
N GLY A 622 16.40 49.42 -21.34
CA GLY A 622 16.67 49.53 -19.90
C GLY A 622 17.95 50.32 -19.61
N PRO A 623 18.02 51.03 -18.46
CA PRO A 623 19.27 51.64 -17.97
C PRO A 623 20.27 50.57 -17.48
N ASN A 624 21.29 50.96 -16.70
CA ASN A 624 22.15 50.00 -16.02
C ASN A 624 21.33 49.22 -14.96
N GLY A 625 21.52 47.90 -14.90
CA GLY A 625 20.83 46.99 -14.01
C GLY A 625 20.83 45.55 -14.55
N ASN A 626 20.31 44.61 -13.77
CA ASN A 626 20.22 43.21 -14.19
C ASN A 626 18.84 42.91 -14.79
N TYR A 627 18.77 42.04 -15.81
CA TYR A 627 17.53 41.80 -16.57
C TYR A 627 17.32 40.33 -16.92
N ILE A 628 16.03 39.91 -16.94
CA ILE A 628 15.60 38.62 -17.50
C ILE A 628 14.52 38.92 -18.54
N ILE A 629 14.70 38.55 -19.80
CA ILE A 629 13.79 38.96 -20.88
C ILE A 629 13.38 37.74 -21.70
N CYS A 630 12.08 37.51 -21.87
CA CYS A 630 11.51 36.45 -22.71
C CYS A 630 10.48 37.07 -23.66
N LEU A 631 10.79 37.16 -24.96
CA LEU A 631 9.95 37.90 -25.93
C LEU A 631 8.99 37.01 -26.71
N GLY A 632 9.43 35.83 -27.15
CA GLY A 632 8.64 34.93 -28.00
C GLY A 632 8.86 35.22 -29.48
N ASN A 633 7.93 34.84 -30.37
CA ASN A 633 8.15 35.04 -31.80
C ASN A 633 7.94 36.51 -32.21
N GLY A 634 8.84 37.06 -33.02
CA GLY A 634 8.79 38.43 -33.50
C GLY A 634 10.15 38.90 -34.01
N ASN A 635 10.18 40.02 -34.74
CA ASN A 635 11.44 40.72 -35.01
C ASN A 635 11.67 41.73 -33.89
N ASP A 636 12.39 41.33 -32.87
CA ASP A 636 12.49 42.06 -31.63
C ASP A 636 13.74 42.94 -31.54
N LYS A 637 13.67 43.96 -30.70
CA LYS A 637 14.79 44.84 -30.40
C LYS A 637 14.97 44.99 -28.90
N VAL A 638 16.12 44.59 -28.39
CA VAL A 638 16.55 44.77 -27.01
C VAL A 638 17.73 45.74 -26.96
N THR A 639 17.68 46.72 -26.05
CA THR A 639 18.78 47.67 -25.81
C THR A 639 18.92 47.96 -24.32
N LEU A 640 19.93 47.38 -23.66
CA LEU A 640 20.15 47.48 -22.21
C LEU A 640 21.46 48.20 -21.88
N GLY A 641 21.53 48.81 -20.70
CA GLY A 641 22.76 49.35 -20.13
C GLY A 641 23.69 48.26 -19.58
N ASN A 642 24.61 48.65 -18.70
CA ASN A 642 25.50 47.69 -18.01
C ASN A 642 24.76 46.89 -16.94
N GLY A 643 25.18 45.67 -16.66
CA GLY A 643 24.63 44.74 -15.68
C GLY A 643 24.33 43.38 -16.30
N ASP A 644 24.13 42.37 -15.46
CA ASP A 644 24.01 40.98 -15.93
C ASP A 644 22.64 40.74 -16.56
N SER A 645 22.59 40.05 -17.70
CA SER A 645 21.34 39.88 -18.46
C SER A 645 21.16 38.48 -19.00
N THR A 646 19.98 37.88 -18.77
CA THR A 646 19.53 36.68 -19.49
C THR A 646 18.40 37.03 -20.44
N ILE A 647 18.57 36.75 -21.73
CA ILE A 647 17.64 37.15 -22.78
C ILE A 647 17.30 35.94 -23.64
N ASP A 648 16.01 35.73 -23.88
CA ASP A 648 15.47 34.87 -24.93
C ASP A 648 14.59 35.75 -25.82
N ALA A 649 15.11 36.03 -27.02
CA ALA A 649 14.44 36.84 -28.03
C ALA A 649 13.45 36.04 -28.89
N GLY A 650 13.39 34.70 -28.73
CA GLY A 650 12.54 33.83 -29.53
C GLY A 650 12.80 33.89 -31.04
N GLY A 651 11.89 33.35 -31.86
CA GLY A 651 12.12 33.29 -33.32
C GLY A 651 11.84 34.60 -34.04
N GLY A 652 12.59 34.89 -35.10
CA GLY A 652 12.48 36.09 -35.94
C GLY A 652 13.84 36.78 -36.08
N ASN A 653 13.91 37.88 -36.83
CA ASN A 653 15.17 38.62 -37.00
C ASN A 653 15.31 39.63 -35.86
N ASN A 654 16.03 39.26 -34.81
CA ASN A 654 16.17 40.04 -33.60
C ASN A 654 17.42 40.92 -33.61
N LYS A 655 17.35 42.04 -32.89
CA LYS A 655 18.50 42.89 -32.57
C LYS A 655 18.64 43.00 -31.06
N VAL A 656 19.70 42.40 -30.50
CA VAL A 656 20.03 42.47 -29.08
C VAL A 656 21.30 43.29 -28.90
N GLU A 657 21.25 44.32 -28.06
CA GLU A 657 22.38 45.18 -27.71
C GLU A 657 22.41 45.34 -26.19
N VAL A 658 23.45 44.84 -25.53
CA VAL A 658 23.62 44.92 -24.07
C VAL A 658 24.96 45.55 -23.72
N GLY A 659 25.03 46.23 -22.57
CA GLY A 659 26.25 46.83 -22.06
C GLY A 659 27.21 45.80 -21.46
N ASN A 660 28.11 46.28 -20.59
CA ASN A 660 29.04 45.40 -19.86
C ASN A 660 28.30 44.59 -18.79
N GLY A 661 28.76 43.38 -18.46
CA GLY A 661 28.16 42.48 -17.49
C GLY A 661 28.05 41.05 -18.04
N ASP A 662 27.82 40.08 -17.17
CA ASP A 662 27.75 38.68 -17.59
C ASP A 662 26.40 38.41 -18.26
N THR A 663 26.41 37.79 -19.44
CA THR A 663 25.22 37.75 -20.31
C THR A 663 24.94 36.36 -20.87
N THR A 664 23.68 35.92 -20.80
CA THR A 664 23.19 34.75 -21.55
C THR A 664 22.14 35.19 -22.57
N ILE A 665 22.31 34.85 -23.85
CA ILE A 665 21.41 35.24 -24.93
C ILE A 665 21.01 34.02 -25.75
N ILE A 666 19.72 33.80 -25.91
CA ILE A 666 19.13 32.96 -26.95
C ILE A 666 18.46 33.92 -27.93
N ALA A 667 19.06 34.11 -29.11
CA ALA A 667 18.50 34.96 -30.16
C ALA A 667 17.42 34.24 -30.97
N GLY A 668 17.41 32.90 -30.94
CA GLY A 668 16.44 32.06 -31.65
C GLY A 668 16.66 32.01 -33.16
N ASN A 669 15.75 31.36 -33.89
CA ASN A 669 15.89 31.20 -35.35
C ASN A 669 15.64 32.53 -36.08
N GLY A 670 16.53 32.93 -36.98
CA GLY A 670 16.41 34.16 -37.74
C GLY A 670 17.75 34.69 -38.22
N ASN A 671 17.74 35.83 -38.92
CA ASN A 671 18.97 36.59 -39.16
C ASN A 671 19.14 37.58 -38.02
N ASP A 672 19.85 37.18 -36.98
CA ASP A 672 19.95 37.92 -35.73
C ASP A 672 21.19 38.81 -35.68
N LYS A 673 21.07 39.93 -34.95
CA LYS A 673 22.20 40.79 -34.61
C LYS A 673 22.35 40.88 -33.11
N VAL A 674 23.46 40.36 -32.58
CA VAL A 674 23.78 40.41 -31.15
C VAL A 674 25.03 41.26 -30.95
N THR A 675 24.95 42.19 -30.00
CA THR A 675 26.10 42.99 -29.56
C THR A 675 26.16 42.99 -28.04
N THR A 676 27.27 42.53 -27.46
CA THR A 676 27.51 42.56 -26.02
C THR A 676 28.67 43.49 -25.67
N GLY A 677 28.66 44.03 -24.44
CA GLY A 677 29.82 44.71 -23.86
C GLY A 677 30.83 43.71 -23.28
N ASN A 678 31.69 44.20 -22.40
CA ASN A 678 32.67 43.37 -21.70
C ASN A 678 32.02 42.54 -20.58
N GLY A 679 32.53 41.35 -20.27
CA GLY A 679 31.98 40.39 -19.31
C GLY A 679 31.92 38.99 -19.91
N ASP A 680 31.59 37.98 -19.11
CA ASP A 680 31.47 36.62 -19.63
C ASP A 680 30.13 36.42 -20.34
N TYR A 681 30.10 35.64 -21.43
CA TYR A 681 28.87 35.48 -22.22
C TYR A 681 28.60 34.07 -22.75
N ALA A 682 27.32 33.73 -22.87
CA ALA A 682 26.83 32.55 -23.59
C ALA A 682 25.77 32.99 -24.61
N ILE A 683 26.01 32.75 -25.90
CA ILE A 683 25.14 33.20 -26.98
C ILE A 683 24.76 32.00 -27.86
N ASP A 684 23.47 31.79 -28.05
CA ASP A 684 22.90 30.83 -29.00
C ASP A 684 21.99 31.58 -29.98
N ALA A 685 22.35 31.58 -31.26
CA ALA A 685 21.60 32.23 -32.33
C ALA A 685 20.89 31.23 -33.27
N ASP A 686 20.75 29.96 -32.86
CA ASP A 686 20.08 28.91 -33.63
C ASP A 686 20.50 28.92 -35.11
N GLY A 687 19.60 29.01 -36.09
CA GLY A 687 19.94 29.07 -37.52
C GLY A 687 19.50 30.37 -38.19
N GLY A 688 20.15 30.69 -39.31
CA GLY A 688 20.00 31.90 -40.12
C GLY A 688 21.33 32.64 -40.23
N ASN A 689 21.40 33.75 -40.97
CA ASN A 689 22.65 34.50 -41.14
C ASN A 689 22.82 35.51 -40.00
N ASN A 690 23.60 35.15 -39.00
CA ASN A 690 23.75 35.88 -37.76
C ASN A 690 24.96 36.82 -37.76
N ALA A 691 24.86 37.93 -37.04
CA ALA A 691 25.95 38.87 -36.83
C ALA A 691 26.15 39.11 -35.33
N ILE A 692 27.24 38.56 -34.78
CA ILE A 692 27.58 38.61 -33.36
C ILE A 692 28.86 39.42 -33.18
N GLU A 693 28.79 40.43 -32.31
CA GLU A 693 29.93 41.24 -31.89
C GLU A 693 29.98 41.28 -30.35
N THR A 694 31.07 40.84 -29.75
CA THR A 694 31.19 40.81 -28.28
C THR A 694 32.32 41.71 -27.78
N GLY A 695 32.26 42.06 -26.50
CA GLY A 695 33.35 42.72 -25.79
C GLY A 695 34.43 41.74 -25.31
N ASP A 696 35.29 42.23 -24.42
CA ASP A 696 36.31 41.41 -23.73
C ASP A 696 35.65 40.50 -22.69
N GLY A 697 36.22 39.33 -22.39
CA GLY A 697 35.71 38.35 -21.42
C GLY A 697 35.57 36.97 -22.03
N ASN A 698 35.37 35.92 -21.23
CA ASN A 698 35.31 34.56 -21.74
C ASN A 698 33.91 34.25 -22.29
N GLY A 699 33.80 33.39 -23.31
CA GLY A 699 32.44 33.11 -23.80
C GLY A 699 32.25 31.90 -24.68
N THR A 700 30.98 31.51 -24.81
CA THR A 700 30.51 30.44 -25.70
C THR A 700 29.53 31.01 -26.71
N ILE A 701 29.75 30.73 -28.00
CA ILE A 701 28.89 31.19 -29.10
C ILE A 701 28.48 30.00 -29.97
N THR A 702 27.19 29.88 -30.29
CA THR A 702 26.65 28.91 -31.25
C THR A 702 25.73 29.62 -32.25
N THR A 703 25.90 29.40 -33.56
CA THR A 703 25.09 30.05 -34.62
C THR A 703 24.50 29.13 -35.68
N GLY A 704 24.61 27.80 -35.49
CA GLY A 704 23.92 26.80 -36.29
C GLY A 704 24.12 26.93 -37.81
N ASN A 705 23.06 26.74 -38.60
CA ASN A 705 23.19 26.81 -40.06
C ASN A 705 22.98 28.25 -40.57
N GLY A 706 23.91 28.80 -41.35
CA GLY A 706 23.89 30.18 -41.81
C GLY A 706 25.23 30.62 -42.38
N ASN A 707 25.26 31.76 -43.07
CA ASN A 707 26.52 32.47 -43.28
C ASN A 707 26.69 33.48 -42.15
N ASP A 708 27.36 33.06 -41.09
CA ASP A 708 27.47 33.84 -39.86
C ASP A 708 28.71 34.73 -39.84
N LYS A 709 28.59 35.86 -39.16
CA LYS A 709 29.70 36.75 -38.86
C LYS A 709 29.85 36.90 -37.35
N ILE A 710 30.94 36.38 -36.82
CA ILE A 710 31.26 36.40 -35.40
C ILE A 710 32.54 37.21 -35.21
N THR A 711 32.49 38.22 -34.34
CA THR A 711 33.65 39.01 -33.95
C THR A 711 33.70 39.13 -32.43
N THR A 712 34.69 38.51 -31.81
CA THR A 712 34.93 38.65 -30.37
C THR A 712 36.20 39.47 -30.14
N LYS A 713 36.35 40.00 -28.92
CA LYS A 713 37.60 40.62 -28.48
C LYS A 713 38.44 39.63 -27.68
N ASP A 714 39.18 40.10 -26.68
CA ASP A 714 40.09 39.25 -25.90
C ASP A 714 39.32 38.39 -24.88
N GLY A 715 39.85 37.22 -24.56
CA GLY A 715 39.27 36.23 -23.66
C GLY A 715 39.36 34.82 -24.24
N ASP A 716 39.17 33.81 -23.40
CA ASP A 716 39.11 32.42 -23.86
C ASP A 716 37.69 32.12 -24.37
N HIS A 717 37.54 31.76 -25.65
CA HIS A 717 36.23 31.52 -26.25
C HIS A 717 36.07 30.12 -26.83
N THR A 718 34.82 29.62 -26.79
CA THR A 718 34.37 28.47 -27.57
C THR A 718 33.35 28.93 -28.60
N VAL A 719 33.59 28.68 -29.88
CA VAL A 719 32.73 29.11 -30.98
C VAL A 719 32.36 27.90 -31.84
N ASP A 720 31.06 27.68 -32.03
CA ASP A 720 30.52 26.76 -33.02
C ASP A 720 29.64 27.55 -34.01
N ALA A 721 30.20 27.84 -35.19
CA ALA A 721 29.50 28.56 -36.24
C ALA A 721 28.64 27.63 -37.13
N GLY A 722 28.51 26.35 -36.77
CA GLY A 722 27.67 25.37 -37.46
C GLY A 722 28.02 25.21 -38.94
N GLY A 723 27.09 25.45 -39.87
CA GLY A 723 27.31 25.20 -41.30
C GLY A 723 26.91 26.37 -42.19
N GLY A 724 27.61 26.58 -43.30
CA GLY A 724 27.50 27.72 -44.21
C GLY A 724 28.84 28.45 -44.33
N ASN A 725 28.92 29.56 -45.06
CA ASN A 725 30.20 30.27 -45.23
C ASN A 725 30.35 31.30 -44.10
N ASN A 726 31.09 30.91 -43.06
CA ASN A 726 31.21 31.65 -41.83
C ASN A 726 32.45 32.57 -41.83
N THR A 727 32.36 33.69 -41.12
CA THR A 727 33.49 34.56 -40.82
C THR A 727 33.63 34.68 -39.31
N VAL A 728 34.67 34.09 -38.74
CA VAL A 728 34.97 34.14 -37.31
C VAL A 728 36.26 34.92 -37.10
N GLN A 729 36.20 35.96 -36.29
CA GLN A 729 37.36 36.73 -35.84
C GLN A 729 37.34 36.81 -34.31
N THR A 730 38.38 36.34 -33.65
CA THR A 730 38.52 36.47 -32.18
C THR A 730 39.73 37.34 -31.84
N GLY A 731 39.78 37.83 -30.60
CA GLY A 731 40.95 38.49 -30.04
C GLY A 731 41.95 37.50 -29.43
N ASP A 732 42.77 38.00 -28.52
CA ASP A 732 43.77 37.21 -27.79
C ASP A 732 43.10 36.29 -26.75
N GLY A 733 43.76 35.21 -26.36
CA GLY A 733 43.24 34.16 -25.46
C GLY A 733 43.24 32.79 -26.12
N THR A 734 42.98 31.74 -25.35
CA THR A 734 42.93 30.35 -25.83
C THR A 734 41.57 30.07 -26.47
N GLN A 735 41.52 29.86 -27.78
CA GLN A 735 40.27 29.70 -28.53
C GLN A 735 39.96 28.24 -28.87
N ASN A 736 38.68 27.87 -28.89
CA ASN A 736 38.18 26.60 -29.42
C ASN A 736 37.10 26.88 -30.48
N ILE A 737 37.45 26.77 -31.76
CA ILE A 737 36.58 27.21 -32.86
C ILE A 737 36.22 26.02 -33.77
N THR A 738 34.94 25.90 -34.12
CA THR A 738 34.42 24.99 -35.13
C THR A 738 33.49 25.74 -36.09
N THR A 739 33.62 25.54 -37.41
CA THR A 739 32.78 26.22 -38.43
C THR A 739 32.09 25.28 -39.43
N GLY A 740 32.24 23.97 -39.24
CA GLY A 740 31.52 22.93 -39.98
C GLY A 740 31.67 22.99 -41.51
N ALA A 741 30.57 22.89 -42.26
CA ALA A 741 30.64 22.78 -43.72
C ALA A 741 30.40 24.13 -44.41
N GLY A 742 31.34 24.59 -45.25
CA GLY A 742 31.26 25.83 -46.00
C GLY A 742 32.65 26.36 -46.35
N ASN A 743 32.73 27.50 -47.04
CA ASN A 743 34.02 28.17 -47.25
C ASN A 743 34.21 29.22 -46.15
N ASP A 744 34.91 28.84 -45.09
CA ASP A 744 35.00 29.65 -43.88
C ASP A 744 36.24 30.54 -43.87
N LYS A 745 36.13 31.67 -43.16
CA LYS A 745 37.24 32.55 -42.84
C LYS A 745 37.38 32.65 -41.32
N ILE A 746 38.48 32.13 -40.79
CA ILE A 746 38.76 32.11 -39.36
C ILE A 746 40.04 32.91 -39.10
N THR A 747 40.01 33.81 -38.13
CA THR A 747 41.18 34.53 -37.66
C THR A 747 41.15 34.62 -36.14
N THR A 748 42.19 34.12 -35.49
CA THR A 748 42.36 34.25 -34.03
C THR A 748 43.47 35.23 -33.70
N GLY A 749 43.51 35.68 -32.45
CA GLY A 749 44.61 36.46 -31.89
C GLY A 749 45.73 35.57 -31.36
N SER A 750 46.49 36.09 -30.39
CA SER A 750 47.53 35.33 -29.71
C SER A 750 46.93 34.42 -28.62
N GLY A 751 47.43 33.20 -28.47
CA GLY A 751 46.92 32.20 -27.54
C GLY A 751 47.20 30.79 -28.06
N ASN A 752 46.93 29.75 -27.27
CA ASN A 752 47.04 28.37 -27.78
C ASN A 752 45.69 27.94 -28.33
N ASP A 753 45.50 28.05 -29.64
CA ASP A 753 44.18 27.93 -30.25
C ASP A 753 43.92 26.53 -30.80
N THR A 754 42.67 26.09 -30.76
CA THR A 754 42.19 24.88 -31.43
C THR A 754 41.11 25.27 -32.44
N VAL A 755 41.37 25.00 -33.72
CA VAL A 755 40.46 25.34 -34.82
C VAL A 755 40.12 24.10 -35.64
N ASN A 756 38.82 23.86 -35.84
CA ASN A 756 38.29 22.87 -36.77
C ASN A 756 37.41 23.54 -37.83
N ALA A 757 37.97 23.75 -39.02
CA ALA A 757 37.27 24.42 -40.12
C ALA A 757 36.32 23.49 -40.91
N GLY A 758 36.27 22.19 -40.57
CA GLY A 758 35.32 21.25 -41.15
C GLY A 758 35.52 20.97 -42.66
N GLY A 759 34.59 21.33 -43.54
CA GLY A 759 34.67 20.96 -44.96
C GLY A 759 34.31 22.10 -45.89
N GLY A 760 35.01 22.23 -47.02
CA GLY A 760 34.92 23.36 -47.95
C GLY A 760 36.28 24.03 -48.10
N ASN A 761 36.38 25.15 -48.82
CA ASN A 761 37.66 25.81 -49.03
C ASN A 761 37.86 26.90 -47.96
N ASN A 762 38.60 26.57 -46.91
CA ASN A 762 38.72 27.41 -45.73
C ASN A 762 39.96 28.31 -45.75
N ASN A 763 39.89 29.44 -45.03
CA ASN A 763 41.01 30.35 -44.81
C ASN A 763 41.18 30.60 -43.30
N VAL A 764 42.16 29.95 -42.69
CA VAL A 764 42.44 30.02 -41.25
C VAL A 764 43.75 30.75 -40.99
N SER A 765 43.76 31.71 -40.06
CA SER A 765 44.99 32.29 -39.56
C SER A 765 44.93 32.35 -38.05
N THR A 766 45.88 31.69 -37.39
CA THR A 766 46.12 31.88 -35.95
C THR A 766 47.40 32.72 -35.80
N ASP A 767 47.48 33.55 -34.76
CA ASP A 767 48.59 34.49 -34.56
C ASP A 767 49.73 33.84 -33.76
N GLY A 768 50.06 34.31 -32.55
CA GLY A 768 51.14 33.71 -31.75
C GLY A 768 50.62 32.70 -30.73
N GLY A 769 51.37 31.63 -30.45
CA GLY A 769 51.01 30.59 -29.47
C GLY A 769 51.22 29.19 -30.04
N ASN A 770 50.88 28.13 -29.31
CA ASN A 770 50.99 26.76 -29.81
C ASN A 770 49.60 26.28 -30.25
N ASP A 771 49.39 26.25 -31.56
CA ASP A 771 48.06 26.09 -32.14
C ASP A 771 47.79 24.67 -32.67
N SER A 772 46.51 24.31 -32.77
CA SER A 772 46.02 23.05 -33.32
C SER A 772 44.98 23.33 -34.39
N ILE A 773 45.31 23.12 -35.67
CA ILE A 773 44.41 23.42 -36.79
C ILE A 773 44.02 22.14 -37.52
N THR A 774 42.72 21.91 -37.70
CA THR A 774 42.16 20.86 -38.56
C THR A 774 41.29 21.51 -39.65
N ALA A 775 41.73 21.43 -40.90
CA ALA A 775 41.02 22.07 -42.02
C ALA A 775 39.98 21.18 -42.70
N GLY A 776 40.19 19.85 -42.63
CA GLY A 776 39.29 18.83 -43.18
C GLY A 776 39.30 18.69 -44.70
N ASN A 777 38.13 18.61 -45.36
CA ASN A 777 38.08 18.34 -46.81
C ASN A 777 37.91 19.63 -47.62
N GLY A 778 38.78 19.89 -48.59
CA GLY A 778 38.67 21.04 -49.48
C GLY A 778 40.04 21.56 -49.93
N ASN A 779 40.07 22.70 -50.62
CA ASN A 779 41.32 23.40 -50.91
C ASN A 779 41.50 24.52 -49.90
N ASP A 780 42.22 24.21 -48.83
CA ASP A 780 42.34 25.07 -47.67
C ASP A 780 43.61 25.93 -47.71
N LYS A 781 43.52 27.10 -47.09
CA LYS A 781 44.67 27.95 -46.80
C LYS A 781 44.74 28.17 -45.30
N PHE A 782 45.86 27.83 -44.68
CA PHE A 782 46.05 28.18 -43.28
C PHE A 782 47.48 28.55 -42.91
N ASN A 783 47.58 29.40 -41.90
CA ASN A 783 48.81 29.93 -41.33
C ASN A 783 48.69 29.89 -39.81
N ALA A 784 49.50 29.05 -39.14
CA ALA A 784 49.46 28.97 -37.68
C ALA A 784 50.28 30.07 -36.97
N GLY A 785 50.85 31.00 -37.73
CA GLY A 785 51.54 32.15 -37.15
C GLY A 785 52.81 31.78 -36.39
N ALA A 786 52.98 32.26 -35.16
CA ALA A 786 54.22 32.17 -34.40
C ALA A 786 54.08 31.30 -33.14
N GLY A 787 54.42 30.02 -33.24
CA GLY A 787 54.45 29.07 -32.13
C GLY A 787 55.74 28.28 -32.01
N ALA A 788 55.96 27.67 -30.84
CA ALA A 788 57.05 26.73 -30.63
C ALA A 788 56.66 25.30 -31.06
N SER A 789 55.36 25.00 -31.11
CA SER A 789 54.82 23.66 -31.42
C SER A 789 53.39 23.75 -31.95
N ASP A 790 53.24 24.18 -33.20
CA ASP A 790 51.95 24.25 -33.91
C ASP A 790 51.65 22.93 -34.62
N SER A 791 50.50 22.32 -34.37
CA SER A 791 50.08 21.04 -34.92
C SER A 791 48.95 21.22 -35.94
N CYS A 792 49.16 20.83 -37.20
CA CYS A 792 48.16 21.06 -38.25
C CYS A 792 47.83 19.83 -39.07
N SER A 793 46.53 19.59 -39.27
CA SER A 793 45.97 18.56 -40.14
C SER A 793 45.21 19.20 -41.30
N ALA A 794 45.81 19.16 -42.49
CA ALA A 794 45.21 19.76 -43.69
C ALA A 794 44.04 18.95 -44.28
N GLY A 795 43.89 17.69 -43.89
CA GLY A 795 42.91 16.77 -44.47
C GLY A 795 43.07 16.57 -45.99
N GLY A 796 41.97 16.48 -46.73
CA GLY A 796 41.95 16.09 -48.14
C GLY A 796 41.78 17.27 -49.09
N GLY A 797 42.56 17.33 -50.18
CA GLY A 797 42.48 18.36 -51.23
C GLY A 797 43.81 19.05 -51.49
N ASN A 798 43.81 20.17 -52.22
CA ASN A 798 45.03 20.92 -52.54
C ASN A 798 45.21 22.09 -51.58
N ASN A 799 46.02 21.89 -50.53
CA ASN A 799 46.13 22.81 -49.40
C ASN A 799 47.39 23.67 -49.42
N THR A 800 47.30 24.89 -48.90
CA THR A 800 48.42 25.80 -48.66
C THR A 800 48.62 25.98 -47.15
N VAL A 801 49.76 25.50 -46.65
CA VAL A 801 50.09 25.48 -45.21
C VAL A 801 51.33 26.33 -44.94
N LEU A 802 51.25 27.21 -43.93
CA LEU A 802 52.35 28.06 -43.47
C LEU A 802 52.52 27.92 -41.95
N ASN A 803 53.77 27.88 -41.49
CA ASN A 803 54.17 27.88 -40.07
C ASN A 803 53.52 26.78 -39.20
N CYS A 804 53.42 25.54 -39.70
CA CYS A 804 52.91 24.39 -38.93
C CYS A 804 53.91 23.22 -38.90
N GLU A 805 53.90 22.45 -37.81
CA GLU A 805 54.34 21.06 -37.79
C GLU A 805 53.17 20.17 -38.27
N MET A 806 53.43 19.29 -39.24
CA MET A 806 52.43 18.39 -39.84
C MET A 806 52.59 16.94 -39.38
#